data_AF-A0A8B9YWV6-F1
#
_entry.id   AF-A0A8B9YWV6-F1
#
_cell.length_a   1.000
_cell.length_b   1.000
_cell.length_c   1.000
_cell.angle_alpha   90.00
_cell.angle_beta   90.00
_cell.angle_gamma   90.00
#
_symmetry.space_group_name_H-M   'P 1'
#
loop_
_entity.id
_entity.type
_entity.pdbx_description
1 polymer ?
#
loop_
_entity_poly.entity_id
_entity_poly.type
_entity_poly.pdbx_seq_one_letter_code
_entity_poly.pdbx_strand_id
1 'polypeptide(L)'
;MVAAWLWLLCFLVPQALPRAQPAELYVEVPENYGGNFPLYLTKLLLPREETEGQIVVSGDAGVAGEGLFAVDPESGFLLVTRALDREEQAEYQLQVTLETEDRRVLWGPQPVRVRVKDENDQVPHFSQATYKVHLSRGTRPGVPFFFLEASDGDEPGTTNSDLRFHILNQAPAQPASDMFQLEPRLGALALSPEGSTSLEKALEGYYQLLVQVKDMGDQASGHQATATIDVSIVENTWVPLDPVHLAENLQVPYPHHIAQVHWNGGDVHYHLESQPQGPFDVDTEGKLYVTQELDREAQAEYLLQVRAQNTHSEDYAEPLELQVVVTDENDNAPICPPRGPSVSIPELSPPGTKVAKILAEDADAPSSPNSHVVYQLLSPEPEEPAELRAFELDSTSGSVTLGAAQLQAGQNILLQVLAMDLGGTDGGLSSTCEIPVTITDINDHAPEFTTSQIEPVSLPEDAEPGTLVTTLTATDADLEPAFRLMDFAIEAGDEEGTFSLDWEPDSAHVQLRLLKNLSYEAAPSHQLVVVVRNVEELVGPGPGPGATATVTVLVERVVPPPQLDRESYEASVPISTPAGSLLLTVQPSDPLSSPLRFSLVNDSEGWLCIKEISGEVHTARPLQGAQPGDMYTVLIEAQDADEPTLSTSATLVIHFLKALPAPTPTLAPVPSRHLCTPRQDHGVVVSGPREDPDQAGGHGPFSFALGPNPTVQRDWRLRALNGIFLILIFTHLTLARKKDLDQPVDSVPLKVAV
;
A
#
# COMPACT_ATOMS: atom_id res chain seq x y z
N MET A 1 80.84 54.68 41.30
CA MET A 1 81.91 55.71 41.43
C MET A 1 83.25 55.00 41.52
N VAL A 2 84.34 55.73 41.26
CA VAL A 2 85.76 55.36 41.48
C VAL A 2 86.04 55.14 43.00
N ALA A 3 87.18 54.60 43.50
CA ALA A 3 88.49 54.25 42.93
C ALA A 3 89.32 53.30 43.85
N ALA A 4 90.49 52.86 43.36
CA ALA A 4 91.75 52.57 44.11
C ALA A 4 91.81 51.36 45.11
N TRP A 5 92.98 50.86 45.55
CA TRP A 5 94.25 50.43 44.89
C TRP A 5 95.27 50.01 45.99
N LEU A 6 96.01 48.89 45.83
CA LEU A 6 97.20 48.44 46.60
C LEU A 6 97.03 48.19 48.13
N TRP A 7 97.80 47.36 48.85
CA TRP A 7 98.95 46.44 48.58
C TRP A 7 98.54 44.97 49.01
N LEU A 8 99.32 43.98 49.52
CA LEU A 8 100.75 43.82 49.87
C LEU A 8 101.23 42.33 49.92
N LEU A 9 102.14 41.96 49.00
CA LEU A 9 103.36 41.11 49.15
C LEU A 9 103.38 39.74 49.92
N CYS A 10 103.97 38.75 49.20
CA CYS A 10 104.96 37.75 49.64
C CYS A 10 104.58 36.26 49.88
N PHE A 11 105.50 35.37 49.46
CA PHE A 11 105.60 33.90 49.62
C PHE A 11 104.49 32.98 49.08
N LEU A 12 104.79 32.28 47.97
CA LEU A 12 105.01 30.81 47.97
C LEU A 12 105.70 30.35 46.66
N VAL A 13 106.21 29.11 46.64
CA VAL A 13 107.09 28.57 45.58
C VAL A 13 106.29 28.10 44.36
N PRO A 14 106.69 28.44 43.11
CA PRO A 14 106.05 27.91 41.90
C PRO A 14 106.44 26.44 41.67
N GLN A 15 105.47 25.61 41.26
CA GLN A 15 105.73 24.25 40.78
C GLN A 15 106.31 24.26 39.35
N ALA A 16 106.91 23.15 38.93
CA ALA A 16 107.45 23.01 37.59
C ALA A 16 106.36 23.07 36.50
N LEU A 17 106.57 23.90 35.48
CA LEU A 17 105.73 23.94 34.29
C LEU A 17 105.96 22.70 33.41
N PRO A 18 104.93 22.19 32.71
CA PRO A 18 105.13 21.18 31.67
C PRO A 18 105.95 21.76 30.51
N ARG A 19 106.75 20.91 29.86
CA ARG A 19 107.44 21.27 28.60
C ARG A 19 106.39 21.62 27.55
N ALA A 20 106.52 22.79 26.92
CA ALA A 20 105.78 23.11 25.70
C ALA A 20 106.26 22.18 24.57
N GLN A 21 105.32 21.73 23.73
CA GLN A 21 105.65 21.06 22.47
C GLN A 21 106.14 22.10 21.45
N PRO A 22 107.07 21.74 20.54
CA PRO A 22 107.48 22.63 19.45
C PRO A 22 106.30 22.88 18.50
N ALA A 23 106.19 24.11 17.99
CA ALA A 23 105.17 24.46 17.01
C ALA A 23 105.50 23.81 15.65
N GLU A 24 104.47 23.31 14.98
CA GLU A 24 104.58 22.70 13.65
C GLU A 24 104.99 23.73 12.59
N LEU A 25 105.98 23.39 11.77
CA LEU A 25 106.43 24.20 10.65
C LEU A 25 105.66 23.78 9.39
N TYR A 26 104.78 24.65 8.90
CA TYR A 26 104.09 24.44 7.63
C TYR A 26 104.88 25.04 6.46
N VAL A 27 105.04 24.28 5.37
CA VAL A 27 105.70 24.68 4.13
C VAL A 27 104.85 24.25 2.94
N GLU A 28 104.79 25.09 1.90
CA GLU A 28 104.14 24.79 0.63
C GLU A 28 105.18 24.74 -0.49
N VAL A 29 105.10 23.74 -1.36
CA VAL A 29 106.09 23.50 -2.42
C VAL A 29 105.36 23.17 -3.72
N PRO A 30 105.57 23.89 -4.84
CA PRO A 30 105.00 23.51 -6.12
C PRO A 30 105.54 22.15 -6.55
N GLU A 31 104.67 21.31 -7.11
CA GLU A 31 105.10 20.06 -7.71
C GLU A 31 105.90 20.25 -9.00
N ASN A 32 106.48 19.14 -9.49
CA ASN A 32 107.23 19.05 -10.74
C ASN A 32 108.24 20.20 -10.97
N TYR A 33 108.77 20.74 -9.87
CA TYR A 33 109.58 21.96 -9.82
C TYR A 33 110.79 21.88 -10.76
N GLY A 34 110.69 22.54 -11.91
CA GLY A 34 111.69 22.53 -12.98
C GLY A 34 112.99 23.30 -12.71
N GLY A 35 113.31 23.59 -11.44
CA GLY A 35 114.57 24.18 -11.02
C GLY A 35 115.64 23.13 -10.69
N ASN A 36 116.83 23.59 -10.29
CA ASN A 36 117.90 22.69 -9.86
C ASN A 36 117.66 22.22 -8.42
N PHE A 37 117.62 20.91 -8.22
CA PHE A 37 117.67 20.30 -6.89
C PHE A 37 119.11 20.33 -6.32
N PRO A 38 119.30 20.39 -4.98
CA PRO A 38 118.26 20.38 -3.95
C PRO A 38 117.51 21.72 -3.79
N LEU A 39 116.20 21.64 -3.55
CA LEU A 39 115.33 22.79 -3.30
C LEU A 39 115.25 23.05 -1.78
N TYR A 40 115.79 24.18 -1.32
CA TYR A 40 115.76 24.58 0.09
C TYR A 40 114.38 25.11 0.51
N LEU A 41 113.79 24.50 1.54
CA LEU A 41 112.43 24.74 1.99
C LEU A 41 112.34 25.73 3.15
N THR A 42 112.88 25.36 4.31
CA THR A 42 112.76 26.14 5.55
C THR A 42 113.97 25.91 6.45
N LYS A 43 114.30 26.89 7.28
CA LYS A 43 115.47 26.83 8.17
C LYS A 43 115.07 26.30 9.54
N LEU A 44 115.65 25.15 9.91
CA LEU A 44 115.49 24.55 11.21
C LEU A 44 116.44 25.22 12.22
N LEU A 45 115.97 25.40 13.46
CA LEU A 45 116.72 26.07 14.53
C LEU A 45 117.62 25.08 15.30
N LEU A 46 118.52 24.43 14.56
CA LEU A 46 119.48 23.46 15.09
C LEU A 46 120.48 24.11 16.07
N PRO A 47 120.90 23.41 17.14
CA PRO A 47 121.95 23.88 18.04
C PRO A 47 123.32 23.88 17.35
N ARG A 48 124.19 24.82 17.72
CA ARG A 48 125.45 25.12 16.99
C ARG A 48 126.74 24.59 17.62
N GLU A 49 126.68 23.86 18.75
CA GLU A 49 127.85 23.64 19.61
C GLU A 49 128.14 22.16 19.98
N GLU A 50 127.49 21.17 19.37
CA GLU A 50 127.80 19.74 19.57
C GLU A 50 128.13 19.05 18.24
N THR A 51 129.31 18.43 18.14
CA THR A 51 129.91 17.95 16.88
C THR A 51 129.75 16.44 16.64
N GLU A 52 128.91 15.75 17.41
CA GLU A 52 128.76 14.28 17.39
C GLU A 52 127.27 13.86 17.32
N GLY A 53 126.51 14.49 16.41
CA GLY A 53 125.10 14.17 16.14
C GLY A 53 124.78 14.14 14.64
N GLN A 54 124.02 13.13 14.20
CA GLN A 54 123.45 13.00 12.87
C GLN A 54 122.03 13.58 12.85
N ILE A 55 121.68 14.34 11.80
CA ILE A 55 120.29 14.77 11.59
C ILE A 55 119.51 13.62 10.96
N VAL A 56 118.38 13.28 11.55
CA VAL A 56 117.45 12.24 11.07
C VAL A 56 116.14 12.93 10.67
N VAL A 57 115.65 12.62 9.47
CA VAL A 57 114.31 12.98 9.00
C VAL A 57 113.51 11.70 8.94
N SER A 58 112.42 11.60 9.71
CA SER A 58 111.46 10.51 9.64
C SER A 58 110.13 11.04 9.13
N GLY A 59 109.59 10.42 8.08
CA GLY A 59 108.22 10.67 7.61
C GLY A 59 107.24 9.70 8.24
N ASP A 60 105.97 10.08 8.34
CA ASP A 60 104.91 9.14 8.71
C ASP A 60 104.75 8.01 7.68
N ALA A 61 104.27 6.86 8.14
CA ALA A 61 104.54 5.55 7.52
C ALA A 61 103.99 5.39 6.08
N GLY A 62 104.87 5.47 5.07
CA GLY A 62 104.45 5.39 3.65
C GLY A 62 105.50 5.03 2.58
N VAL A 63 106.72 4.59 2.94
CA VAL A 63 107.79 4.13 2.00
C VAL A 63 108.39 5.19 1.05
N ALA A 64 107.66 6.20 0.60
CA ALA A 64 108.16 7.21 -0.34
C ALA A 64 109.18 8.20 0.26
N GLY A 65 109.07 8.48 1.58
CA GLY A 65 109.79 9.55 2.27
C GLY A 65 111.30 9.37 2.47
N GLU A 66 111.83 8.15 2.41
CA GLU A 66 113.27 7.91 2.60
C GLU A 66 114.09 8.51 1.45
N GLY A 67 114.83 9.57 1.74
CA GLY A 67 115.68 10.28 0.79
C GLY A 67 114.96 11.34 -0.07
N LEU A 68 113.64 11.50 0.03
CA LEU A 68 112.91 12.62 -0.58
C LEU A 68 113.32 13.96 0.03
N PHE A 69 113.39 13.98 1.36
CA PHE A 69 113.75 15.14 2.16
C PHE A 69 115.06 14.88 2.90
N ALA A 70 115.91 15.90 2.97
CA ALA A 70 117.11 15.90 3.78
C ALA A 70 117.29 17.26 4.46
N VAL A 71 118.23 17.36 5.39
CA VAL A 71 118.62 18.64 6.01
C VAL A 71 120.10 18.86 5.75
N ASP A 72 120.46 20.02 5.23
CA ASP A 72 121.87 20.41 5.10
C ASP A 72 122.47 20.63 6.50
N PRO A 73 123.50 19.88 6.91
CA PRO A 73 124.09 20.01 8.24
C PRO A 73 124.88 21.31 8.45
N GLU A 74 125.35 21.99 7.39
CA GLU A 74 126.09 23.26 7.55
C GLU A 74 125.13 24.45 7.68
N SER A 75 124.10 24.53 6.83
CA SER A 75 123.14 25.65 6.88
C SER A 75 121.92 25.40 7.76
N GLY A 76 121.58 24.15 8.09
CA GLY A 76 120.38 23.79 8.87
C GLY A 76 119.06 23.97 8.13
N PHE A 77 119.05 24.04 6.80
CA PHE A 77 117.82 24.07 6.02
C PHE A 77 117.33 22.65 5.69
N LEU A 78 116.03 22.41 5.89
CA LEU A 78 115.31 21.30 5.24
C LEU A 78 115.29 21.56 3.73
N LEU A 79 115.52 20.52 2.93
CA LEU A 79 115.54 20.57 1.48
C LEU A 79 114.87 19.32 0.86
N VAL A 80 114.39 19.47 -0.38
CA VAL A 80 113.92 18.35 -1.21
C VAL A 80 115.02 17.95 -2.20
N THR A 81 115.20 16.66 -2.42
CA THR A 81 116.30 16.09 -3.23
C THR A 81 115.93 15.82 -4.70
N ARG A 82 114.63 15.64 -4.96
CA ARG A 82 113.99 15.40 -6.26
C ARG A 82 112.65 16.13 -6.32
N ALA A 83 111.99 16.14 -7.49
CA ALA A 83 110.64 16.67 -7.60
C ALA A 83 109.66 15.94 -6.66
N LEU A 84 108.62 16.67 -6.26
CA LEU A 84 107.41 16.13 -5.66
C LEU A 84 106.32 16.07 -6.74
N ASP A 85 105.40 15.14 -6.54
CA ASP A 85 104.27 14.77 -7.42
C ASP A 85 103.07 14.66 -6.48
N ARG A 86 102.00 15.42 -6.74
CA ARG A 86 100.86 15.60 -5.84
C ARG A 86 99.85 14.47 -5.99
N GLU A 87 99.73 13.91 -7.21
CA GLU A 87 98.91 12.73 -7.52
C GLU A 87 99.47 11.48 -6.81
N GLU A 88 100.79 11.35 -6.67
CA GLU A 88 101.45 10.34 -5.83
C GLU A 88 101.24 10.66 -4.34
N GLN A 89 101.56 11.88 -3.87
CA GLN A 89 101.33 12.29 -2.48
C GLN A 89 101.27 13.81 -2.24
N ALA A 90 100.06 14.34 -2.05
CA ALA A 90 99.78 15.77 -1.82
C ALA A 90 100.28 16.37 -0.48
N GLU A 91 100.47 15.58 0.59
CA GLU A 91 100.98 16.07 1.88
C GLU A 91 101.97 15.10 2.53
N TYR A 92 103.10 15.62 3.00
CA TYR A 92 104.11 14.89 3.75
C TYR A 92 104.21 15.43 5.18
N GLN A 93 104.03 14.56 6.17
CA GLN A 93 104.24 14.89 7.59
C GLN A 93 105.58 14.30 8.02
N LEU A 94 106.50 15.19 8.43
CA LEU A 94 107.89 14.89 8.73
C LEU A 94 108.21 15.25 10.19
N GLN A 95 109.04 14.45 10.84
CA GLN A 95 109.62 14.71 12.16
C GLN A 95 111.13 14.78 11.99
N VAL A 96 111.73 15.93 12.32
CA VAL A 96 113.19 16.10 12.27
C VAL A 96 113.79 16.03 13.67
N THR A 97 114.74 15.11 13.86
CA THR A 97 115.54 14.95 15.09
C THR A 97 117.02 15.15 14.80
N LEU A 98 117.78 15.53 15.82
CA LEU A 98 119.24 15.42 15.86
C LEU A 98 119.57 14.30 16.85
N GLU A 99 120.32 13.28 16.43
CA GLU A 99 120.55 12.07 17.21
C GLU A 99 122.04 11.69 17.29
N THR A 100 122.49 11.21 18.45
CA THR A 100 123.82 10.57 18.59
C THR A 100 123.87 9.21 17.87
N GLU A 101 125.06 8.62 17.67
CA GLU A 101 125.18 7.22 17.18
C GLU A 101 124.37 6.22 18.03
N ASP A 102 124.28 6.43 19.35
CA ASP A 102 123.45 5.67 20.31
C ASP A 102 121.91 5.91 20.16
N ARG A 103 121.45 6.63 19.13
CA ARG A 103 120.05 7.05 18.89
C ARG A 103 119.41 7.83 20.06
N ARG A 104 120.17 8.69 20.73
CA ARG A 104 119.62 9.66 21.68
C ARG A 104 119.32 10.97 20.97
N VAL A 105 118.06 11.39 21.01
CA VAL A 105 117.60 12.69 20.51
C VAL A 105 118.21 13.82 21.36
N LEU A 106 119.10 14.59 20.74
CA LEU A 106 119.71 15.82 21.26
C LEU A 106 118.79 17.04 21.05
N TRP A 107 118.11 17.09 19.90
CA TRP A 107 117.19 18.16 19.51
C TRP A 107 116.02 17.60 18.69
N GLY A 108 114.85 18.25 18.78
CA GLY A 108 113.60 17.75 18.21
C GLY A 108 112.81 16.83 19.16
N PRO A 109 111.83 16.05 18.65
CA PRO A 109 111.36 16.07 17.27
C PRO A 109 110.71 17.41 16.90
N GLN A 110 111.11 17.98 15.77
CA GLN A 110 110.47 19.15 15.18
C GLN A 110 109.48 18.67 14.10
N PRO A 111 108.16 18.78 14.30
CA PRO A 111 107.19 18.48 13.26
C PRO A 111 107.27 19.52 12.14
N VAL A 112 107.33 19.04 10.90
CA VAL A 112 107.28 19.84 9.67
C VAL A 112 106.26 19.21 8.73
N ARG A 113 105.33 20.00 8.24
CA ARG A 113 104.31 19.59 7.26
C ARG A 113 104.63 20.24 5.94
N VAL A 114 104.83 19.43 4.91
CA VAL A 114 105.08 19.88 3.54
C VAL A 114 103.86 19.55 2.72
N ARG A 115 103.07 20.57 2.38
CA ARG A 115 101.98 20.43 1.40
C ARG A 115 102.54 20.66 0.00
N VAL A 116 102.26 19.73 -0.91
CA VAL A 116 102.53 19.89 -2.33
C VAL A 116 101.44 20.79 -2.92
N LYS A 117 101.83 21.73 -3.77
CA LYS A 117 100.93 22.63 -4.48
C LYS A 117 100.66 22.12 -5.87
N ASP A 118 99.37 22.02 -6.14
CA ASP A 118 98.71 21.79 -7.42
C ASP A 118 99.24 22.72 -8.52
N GLU A 119 99.80 22.12 -9.56
CA GLU A 119 100.06 22.75 -10.86
C GLU A 119 99.23 22.00 -11.91
N ASN A 120 98.64 22.71 -12.89
CA ASN A 120 97.85 22.08 -13.97
C ASN A 120 98.78 21.31 -14.94
N ASP A 121 99.06 20.05 -14.62
CA ASP A 121 99.83 19.13 -15.47
C ASP A 121 99.12 17.81 -15.80
N GLN A 122 98.00 17.51 -15.11
CA GLN A 122 97.07 16.47 -15.53
C GLN A 122 96.22 16.96 -16.71
N VAL A 123 95.52 16.03 -17.37
CA VAL A 123 94.75 16.31 -18.58
C VAL A 123 93.33 15.78 -18.43
N PRO A 124 92.29 16.61 -18.65
CA PRO A 124 90.91 16.19 -18.68
C PRO A 124 90.73 14.99 -19.61
N HIS A 125 90.12 13.90 -19.14
CA HIS A 125 89.85 12.72 -19.96
C HIS A 125 88.42 12.20 -19.78
N PHE A 126 87.79 11.85 -20.89
CA PHE A 126 86.49 11.18 -20.91
C PHE A 126 86.60 9.71 -20.51
N SER A 127 85.56 9.14 -19.87
CA SER A 127 85.53 7.70 -19.56
C SER A 127 85.51 6.81 -20.81
N GLN A 128 85.01 7.33 -21.95
CA GLN A 128 85.00 6.67 -23.25
C GLN A 128 85.39 7.63 -24.38
N ALA A 129 86.09 7.12 -25.40
CA ALA A 129 86.43 7.90 -26.60
C ALA A 129 85.24 8.08 -27.56
N THR A 130 84.29 7.14 -27.53
CA THR A 130 83.05 7.17 -28.34
C THR A 130 81.89 6.65 -27.51
N TYR A 131 80.94 7.53 -27.20
CA TYR A 131 79.68 7.19 -26.56
C TYR A 131 78.61 6.89 -27.62
N LYS A 132 77.66 6.02 -27.30
CA LYS A 132 76.51 5.68 -28.15
C LYS A 132 75.23 5.85 -27.38
N VAL A 133 74.29 6.61 -27.95
CA VAL A 133 73.05 6.99 -27.27
C VAL A 133 71.86 6.77 -28.19
N HIS A 134 70.75 6.34 -27.62
CA HIS A 134 69.45 6.24 -28.27
C HIS A 134 68.58 7.40 -27.79
N LEU A 135 67.95 8.12 -28.72
CA LEU A 135 67.07 9.25 -28.43
C LEU A 135 65.72 9.07 -29.09
N SER A 136 64.70 8.87 -28.26
CA SER A 136 63.30 8.74 -28.65
C SER A 136 62.77 10.03 -29.31
N ARG A 137 61.97 9.86 -30.37
CA ARG A 137 61.11 10.92 -30.93
C ARG A 137 60.15 11.47 -29.87
N GLY A 138 59.69 12.71 -30.04
CA GLY A 138 58.88 13.42 -29.04
C GLY A 138 59.61 13.88 -27.77
N THR A 139 60.93 13.68 -27.62
CA THR A 139 61.66 14.16 -26.44
C THR A 139 61.61 15.70 -26.33
N ARG A 140 61.22 16.21 -25.15
CA ARG A 140 61.10 17.63 -24.81
C ARG A 140 62.46 18.34 -24.82
N PRO A 141 62.51 19.65 -25.15
CA PRO A 141 63.76 20.41 -25.11
C PRO A 141 64.18 20.69 -23.67
N GLY A 142 65.49 20.85 -23.43
CA GLY A 142 66.06 21.19 -22.12
C GLY A 142 66.30 20.01 -21.18
N VAL A 143 65.49 18.94 -21.24
CA VAL A 143 65.65 17.76 -20.39
C VAL A 143 66.93 16.99 -20.75
N PRO A 144 67.85 16.72 -19.79
CA PRO A 144 69.04 15.91 -20.05
C PRO A 144 68.71 14.44 -20.31
N PHE A 145 69.16 13.92 -21.44
CA PHE A 145 69.01 12.50 -21.82
C PHE A 145 70.31 11.70 -21.73
N PHE A 146 71.45 12.37 -21.53
CA PHE A 146 72.75 11.75 -21.35
C PHE A 146 73.68 12.68 -20.56
N PHE A 147 74.61 12.13 -19.77
CA PHE A 147 75.62 12.89 -19.03
C PHE A 147 77.02 12.42 -19.43
N LEU A 148 77.92 13.36 -19.76
CA LEU A 148 79.31 13.05 -20.07
C LEU A 148 80.12 12.84 -18.79
N GLU A 149 80.67 11.64 -18.66
CA GLU A 149 81.70 11.34 -17.66
C GLU A 149 83.07 11.81 -18.16
N ALA A 150 83.68 12.74 -17.42
CA ALA A 150 85.09 13.08 -17.55
C ALA A 150 85.70 13.31 -16.17
N SER A 151 87.00 13.03 -16.06
CA SER A 151 87.79 13.18 -14.84
C SER A 151 89.06 13.95 -15.13
N ASP A 152 89.52 14.67 -14.11
CA ASP A 152 90.88 15.22 -14.05
C ASP A 152 91.62 14.65 -12.85
N GLY A 153 92.96 14.76 -12.87
CA GLY A 153 93.81 14.32 -11.78
C GLY A 153 94.02 15.41 -10.71
N ASP A 154 94.10 16.68 -11.13
CA ASP A 154 94.40 17.88 -10.32
C ASP A 154 93.53 18.03 -9.05
N GLU A 155 93.96 18.87 -8.10
CA GLU A 155 93.37 19.04 -6.76
C GLU A 155 91.85 19.35 -6.81
N PRO A 156 90.98 18.43 -6.31
CA PRO A 156 89.54 18.58 -6.44
C PRO A 156 88.98 19.87 -5.86
N GLY A 157 88.42 20.70 -6.72
CA GLY A 157 87.81 21.99 -6.37
C GLY A 157 88.73 23.21 -6.57
N THR A 158 89.93 23.04 -7.13
CA THR A 158 90.67 24.15 -7.75
C THR A 158 90.08 24.51 -9.11
N THR A 159 90.64 25.52 -9.78
CA THR A 159 90.35 25.80 -11.19
C THR A 159 90.87 24.72 -12.14
N ASN A 160 91.85 23.94 -11.70
CA ASN A 160 92.56 23.00 -12.54
C ASN A 160 91.65 21.77 -12.74
N SER A 161 91.08 21.24 -11.66
CA SER A 161 90.01 20.22 -11.71
C SER A 161 88.61 20.72 -12.16
N ASP A 162 88.41 21.99 -12.53
CA ASP A 162 87.09 22.61 -12.78
C ASP A 162 86.64 22.45 -14.25
N LEU A 163 86.29 21.22 -14.62
CA LEU A 163 86.00 20.82 -16.00
C LEU A 163 84.87 21.63 -16.68
N ARG A 164 85.08 21.95 -17.97
CA ARG A 164 84.13 22.63 -18.84
C ARG A 164 83.88 21.88 -20.14
N PHE A 165 82.61 21.60 -20.40
CA PHE A 165 82.15 20.84 -21.56
C PHE A 165 81.65 21.76 -22.68
N HIS A 166 81.91 21.40 -23.94
CA HIS A 166 81.43 22.14 -25.12
C HIS A 166 81.20 21.21 -26.32
N ILE A 167 80.25 21.55 -27.19
CA ILE A 167 80.05 20.86 -28.48
C ILE A 167 80.84 21.61 -29.55
N LEU A 168 81.85 20.98 -30.14
CA LEU A 168 82.66 21.56 -31.23
C LEU A 168 82.00 21.43 -32.61
N ASN A 169 81.23 20.36 -32.84
CA ASN A 169 80.57 20.09 -34.11
C ASN A 169 79.35 19.16 -33.93
N GLN A 170 78.33 19.33 -34.77
CA GLN A 170 77.15 18.46 -34.87
C GLN A 170 76.95 18.07 -36.34
N ALA A 171 77.00 16.77 -36.65
CA ALA A 171 76.84 16.27 -38.02
C ALA A 171 75.78 15.16 -38.08
N PRO A 172 74.82 15.20 -39.02
CA PRO A 172 74.58 16.26 -40.02
C PRO A 172 73.97 17.53 -39.41
N ALA A 173 74.31 18.70 -39.98
CA ALA A 173 73.74 20.00 -39.59
C ALA A 173 72.33 20.25 -40.18
N GLN A 174 71.52 19.18 -40.28
CA GLN A 174 70.14 19.17 -40.74
C GLN A 174 69.37 18.11 -39.93
N PRO A 175 68.10 18.36 -39.53
CA PRO A 175 67.25 19.48 -39.93
C PRO A 175 67.60 20.84 -39.29
N ALA A 176 68.27 20.87 -38.12
CA ALA A 176 68.86 22.07 -37.53
C ALA A 176 70.39 21.95 -37.37
N SER A 177 71.07 23.07 -37.18
CA SER A 177 72.54 23.14 -36.95
C SER A 177 72.96 22.82 -35.50
N ASP A 178 72.03 23.01 -34.59
CA ASP A 178 72.18 23.11 -33.14
C ASP A 178 71.09 22.27 -32.47
N MET A 179 70.83 21.08 -33.03
CA MET A 179 69.87 20.09 -32.52
C MET A 179 70.08 19.80 -31.03
N PHE A 180 71.35 19.76 -30.60
CA PHE A 180 71.76 19.39 -29.25
C PHE A 180 72.43 20.56 -28.52
N GLN A 181 72.21 20.62 -27.22
CA GLN A 181 72.83 21.56 -26.29
C GLN A 181 73.49 20.78 -25.14
N LEU A 182 74.57 21.33 -24.58
CA LEU A 182 75.38 20.67 -23.55
C LEU A 182 75.60 21.65 -22.39
N GLU A 183 75.20 21.26 -21.17
CA GLU A 183 75.44 22.07 -19.98
C GLU A 183 76.94 22.09 -19.65
N PRO A 184 77.59 23.27 -19.60
CA PRO A 184 79.05 23.33 -19.55
C PRO A 184 79.74 22.80 -18.29
N ARG A 185 79.05 22.47 -17.20
CA ARG A 185 79.66 22.02 -15.94
C ARG A 185 79.37 20.57 -15.60
N LEU A 186 78.14 20.13 -15.88
CA LEU A 186 77.63 18.79 -15.58
C LEU A 186 77.81 17.82 -16.76
N GLY A 187 78.21 18.30 -17.93
CA GLY A 187 78.27 17.49 -19.14
C GLY A 187 76.90 16.98 -19.60
N ALA A 188 75.82 17.65 -19.16
CA ALA A 188 74.44 17.23 -19.36
C ALA A 188 73.97 17.56 -20.80
N LEU A 189 73.80 16.53 -21.62
CA LEU A 189 73.38 16.63 -23.02
C LEU A 189 71.85 16.60 -23.12
N ALA A 190 71.28 17.62 -23.75
CA ALA A 190 69.84 17.80 -23.94
C ALA A 190 69.52 18.23 -25.39
N LEU A 191 68.25 18.18 -25.78
CA LEU A 191 67.78 18.80 -27.01
C LEU A 191 67.63 20.32 -26.84
N SER A 192 67.98 21.08 -27.87
CA SER A 192 67.63 22.50 -27.95
C SER A 192 66.14 22.68 -28.33
N PRO A 193 65.55 23.87 -28.16
CA PRO A 193 64.17 24.14 -28.63
C PRO A 193 63.97 23.92 -30.14
N GLU A 194 64.97 24.30 -30.96
CA GLU A 194 64.94 24.07 -32.41
C GLU A 194 65.19 22.59 -32.74
N GLY A 195 66.01 21.90 -31.93
CA GLY A 195 66.24 20.47 -32.03
C GLY A 195 65.01 19.61 -31.76
N SER A 196 64.31 19.85 -30.65
CA SER A 196 63.08 19.12 -30.30
C SER A 196 61.96 19.34 -31.33
N THR A 197 61.73 20.58 -31.77
CA THR A 197 60.72 20.88 -32.81
C THR A 197 61.11 20.36 -34.21
N SER A 198 62.39 20.07 -34.44
CA SER A 198 62.89 19.49 -35.69
C SER A 198 63.10 17.97 -35.62
N LEU A 199 62.96 17.34 -34.45
CA LEU A 199 63.24 15.92 -34.20
C LEU A 199 62.42 15.00 -35.09
N GLU A 200 61.18 15.38 -35.43
CA GLU A 200 60.34 14.60 -36.35
C GLU A 200 60.84 14.57 -37.80
N LYS A 201 61.73 15.51 -38.16
CA LYS A 201 62.41 15.58 -39.47
C LYS A 201 63.84 15.02 -39.40
N ALA A 202 64.17 14.28 -38.33
CA ALA A 202 65.44 13.58 -38.21
C ALA A 202 65.69 12.65 -39.42
N LEU A 203 66.95 12.63 -39.86
CA LEU A 203 67.40 11.75 -40.94
C LEU A 203 67.66 10.33 -40.43
N GLU A 204 67.49 9.33 -41.29
CA GLU A 204 67.87 7.95 -40.98
C GLU A 204 69.38 7.85 -40.70
N GLY A 205 69.76 7.42 -39.50
CA GLY A 205 71.16 7.26 -39.09
C GLY A 205 71.42 7.70 -37.66
N TYR A 206 72.63 8.23 -37.43
CA TYR A 206 73.05 8.81 -36.15
C TYR A 206 73.63 10.21 -36.37
N TYR A 207 73.38 11.08 -35.39
CA TYR A 207 74.02 12.38 -35.27
C TYR A 207 75.33 12.20 -34.52
N GLN A 208 76.44 12.52 -35.16
CA GLN A 208 77.75 12.48 -34.54
C GLN A 208 78.09 13.86 -33.98
N LEU A 209 78.18 13.94 -32.64
CA LEU A 209 78.55 15.15 -31.91
C LEU A 209 80.03 15.03 -31.54
N LEU A 210 80.86 15.98 -31.96
CA LEU A 210 82.23 16.10 -31.46
C LEU A 210 82.17 16.99 -30.22
N VAL A 211 82.38 16.40 -29.05
CA VAL A 211 82.41 17.12 -27.77
C VAL A 211 83.84 17.31 -27.28
N GLN A 212 84.04 18.38 -26.52
CA GLN A 212 85.28 18.73 -25.85
C GLN A 212 85.02 18.85 -24.35
N VAL A 213 86.00 18.44 -23.56
CA VAL A 213 86.14 18.81 -22.15
C VAL A 213 87.48 19.52 -21.97
N LYS A 214 87.51 20.57 -21.14
CA LYS A 214 88.67 21.43 -20.89
C LYS A 214 88.72 21.83 -19.41
N ASP A 215 89.91 21.95 -18.84
CA ASP A 215 90.13 22.57 -17.52
C ASP A 215 89.84 24.09 -17.52
N MET A 216 89.89 24.69 -16.32
CA MET A 216 89.91 26.14 -16.11
C MET A 216 91.23 26.66 -15.50
N GLY A 217 92.27 25.82 -15.42
CA GLY A 217 93.61 26.07 -14.86
C GLY A 217 94.53 26.90 -15.77
N ASP A 218 93.98 27.97 -16.34
CA ASP A 218 94.64 29.10 -17.02
C ASP A 218 95.92 28.85 -17.85
N GLN A 219 95.74 28.21 -19.02
CA GLN A 219 96.48 28.63 -20.22
C GLN A 219 95.55 28.98 -21.39
N ALA A 220 96.06 29.78 -22.33
CA ALA A 220 95.37 30.26 -23.53
C ALA A 220 94.95 29.15 -24.54
N SER A 221 95.20 27.89 -24.20
CA SER A 221 94.61 26.71 -24.84
C SER A 221 94.10 25.72 -23.77
N GLY A 222 94.83 25.59 -22.65
CA GLY A 222 94.58 24.63 -21.58
C GLY A 222 94.78 23.19 -22.02
N HIS A 223 94.57 22.27 -21.09
CA HIS A 223 94.45 20.85 -21.35
C HIS A 223 93.02 20.51 -21.77
N GLN A 224 92.89 19.64 -22.76
CA GLN A 224 91.61 19.38 -23.41
C GLN A 224 91.61 18.01 -24.07
N ALA A 225 90.52 17.27 -23.85
CA ALA A 225 90.22 16.06 -24.60
C ALA A 225 88.97 16.26 -25.47
N THR A 226 88.83 15.40 -26.48
CA THR A 226 87.62 15.31 -27.29
C THR A 226 87.13 13.88 -27.36
N ALA A 227 85.80 13.71 -27.39
CA ALA A 227 85.12 12.44 -27.61
C ALA A 227 84.02 12.60 -28.66
N THR A 228 83.57 11.49 -29.24
CA THR A 228 82.41 11.48 -30.14
C THR A 228 81.18 10.90 -29.44
N ILE A 229 80.01 11.51 -29.64
CA ILE A 229 78.72 10.94 -29.23
C ILE A 229 77.94 10.60 -30.49
N ASP A 230 77.70 9.30 -30.73
CA ASP A 230 76.83 8.83 -31.80
C ASP A 230 75.39 8.75 -31.26
N VAL A 231 74.60 9.81 -31.46
CA VAL A 231 73.19 9.89 -31.05
C VAL A 231 72.30 9.37 -32.17
N SER A 232 71.81 8.14 -32.02
CA SER A 232 70.84 7.56 -32.95
C SER A 232 69.42 7.95 -32.56
N ILE A 233 68.66 8.53 -33.51
CA ILE A 233 67.26 8.89 -33.29
C ILE A 233 66.39 7.69 -33.65
N VAL A 234 65.52 7.33 -32.72
CA VAL A 234 64.70 6.13 -32.72
C VAL A 234 63.24 6.51 -32.54
N GLU A 235 62.30 5.74 -33.10
CA GLU A 235 60.90 6.10 -33.01
C GLU A 235 60.37 6.03 -31.57
N ASN A 236 59.36 6.84 -31.30
CA ASN A 236 58.76 6.95 -29.99
C ASN A 236 58.03 5.66 -29.64
N THR A 237 58.41 5.04 -28.52
CA THR A 237 57.80 3.81 -28.02
C THR A 237 56.63 4.02 -27.06
N TRP A 238 56.21 5.28 -26.86
CA TRP A 238 54.80 5.61 -26.68
C TRP A 238 54.01 5.30 -27.96
N VAL A 239 53.92 4.02 -28.31
CA VAL A 239 52.89 3.53 -29.23
C VAL A 239 51.55 3.81 -28.55
N PRO A 240 50.60 4.49 -29.20
CA PRO A 240 49.24 4.56 -28.69
C PRO A 240 48.68 3.14 -28.71
N LEU A 241 48.64 2.51 -27.53
CA LEU A 241 48.04 1.20 -27.35
C LEU A 241 46.52 1.36 -27.54
N ASP A 242 45.91 0.43 -28.29
CA ASP A 242 44.45 0.33 -28.35
C ASP A 242 43.88 0.19 -26.91
N PRO A 243 42.65 0.70 -26.63
CA PRO A 243 42.08 0.65 -25.29
C PRO A 243 42.13 -0.74 -24.66
N VAL A 244 42.63 -0.80 -23.42
CA VAL A 244 42.78 -2.07 -22.70
C VAL A 244 41.42 -2.48 -22.16
N HIS A 245 40.81 -3.48 -22.78
CA HIS A 245 39.59 -4.10 -22.29
C HIS A 245 39.92 -5.15 -21.22
N LEU A 246 39.42 -4.96 -20.00
CA LEU A 246 39.59 -5.87 -18.87
C LEU A 246 38.21 -6.25 -18.32
N ALA A 247 37.91 -7.54 -18.21
CA ALA A 247 36.74 -7.97 -17.46
C ALA A 247 36.87 -7.55 -15.99
N GLU A 248 35.74 -7.20 -15.38
CA GLU A 248 35.64 -7.09 -13.93
C GLU A 248 35.67 -8.46 -13.24
N ASN A 249 35.77 -8.46 -11.90
CA ASN A 249 35.82 -9.69 -11.09
C ASN A 249 36.87 -10.73 -11.58
N LEU A 250 37.90 -10.29 -12.31
CA LEU A 250 38.78 -11.12 -13.12
C LEU A 250 39.53 -12.15 -12.27
N GLN A 251 39.21 -13.43 -12.45
CA GLN A 251 39.71 -14.54 -11.62
C GLN A 251 41.18 -14.91 -11.93
N VAL A 252 42.10 -13.99 -11.66
CA VAL A 252 43.55 -14.09 -11.90
C VAL A 252 44.37 -13.74 -10.66
N PRO A 253 45.62 -14.23 -10.52
CA PRO A 253 46.51 -13.76 -9.46
C PRO A 253 46.97 -12.32 -9.73
N TYR A 254 46.81 -11.46 -8.72
CA TYR A 254 47.29 -10.08 -8.74
C TYR A 254 48.72 -9.96 -8.17
N PRO A 255 49.55 -9.02 -8.66
CA PRO A 255 49.29 -8.09 -9.76
C PRO A 255 49.27 -8.79 -11.13
N HIS A 256 48.29 -8.45 -11.96
CA HIS A 256 48.10 -9.03 -13.30
C HIS A 256 48.60 -8.07 -14.38
N HIS A 257 49.39 -8.58 -15.33
CA HIS A 257 50.00 -7.79 -16.40
C HIS A 257 48.98 -7.47 -17.50
N ILE A 258 48.71 -6.19 -17.74
CA ILE A 258 47.68 -5.74 -18.69
C ILE A 258 48.26 -5.20 -20.00
N ALA A 259 49.42 -4.55 -19.95
CA ALA A 259 50.09 -3.95 -21.11
C ALA A 259 51.58 -3.70 -20.80
N GLN A 260 52.38 -3.38 -21.81
CA GLN A 260 53.74 -2.89 -21.61
C GLN A 260 54.00 -1.66 -22.49
N VAL A 261 54.47 -0.58 -21.87
CA VAL A 261 55.05 0.58 -22.55
C VAL A 261 56.56 0.41 -22.67
N HIS A 262 57.18 1.14 -23.60
CA HIS A 262 58.63 1.26 -23.64
C HIS A 262 59.03 2.69 -23.98
N TRP A 263 60.28 3.05 -23.72
CA TRP A 263 60.83 4.36 -24.08
C TRP A 263 62.29 4.20 -24.49
N ASN A 264 62.57 4.50 -25.76
CA ASN A 264 63.89 4.31 -26.37
C ASN A 264 64.86 5.46 -25.98
N GLY A 265 65.25 5.53 -24.70
CA GLY A 265 66.11 6.58 -24.14
C GLY A 265 67.28 6.07 -23.31
N GLY A 266 67.84 6.93 -22.46
CA GLY A 266 68.82 6.58 -21.42
C GLY A 266 68.18 5.98 -20.17
N ASP A 267 68.79 6.18 -19.00
CA ASP A 267 68.23 5.74 -17.72
C ASP A 267 66.90 6.45 -17.43
N VAL A 268 65.81 5.68 -17.44
CA VAL A 268 64.43 6.17 -17.36
C VAL A 268 63.68 5.48 -16.22
N HIS A 269 62.91 6.27 -15.49
CA HIS A 269 61.95 5.79 -14.51
C HIS A 269 60.54 6.00 -15.04
N TYR A 270 59.74 4.93 -15.06
CA TYR A 270 58.32 5.04 -15.35
C TYR A 270 57.57 5.48 -14.09
N HIS A 271 56.60 6.38 -14.27
CA HIS A 271 55.65 6.79 -13.24
C HIS A 271 54.24 6.73 -13.82
N LEU A 272 53.27 6.29 -13.02
CA LEU A 272 51.90 6.06 -13.46
C LEU A 272 50.92 6.91 -12.64
N GLU A 273 50.02 7.60 -13.34
CA GLU A 273 48.92 8.35 -12.74
C GLU A 273 47.60 7.82 -13.32
N SER A 274 46.65 7.48 -12.46
CA SER A 274 45.34 6.96 -12.85
C SER A 274 44.26 8.00 -12.55
N GLN A 275 43.39 8.27 -13.54
CA GLN A 275 42.26 9.18 -13.41
C GLN A 275 40.94 8.46 -13.77
N PRO A 276 40.02 8.23 -12.80
CA PRO A 276 40.19 8.43 -11.35
C PRO A 276 41.23 7.47 -10.77
N GLN A 277 41.53 7.62 -9.47
CA GLN A 277 42.53 6.80 -8.78
C GLN A 277 42.10 5.32 -8.73
N GLY A 278 42.62 4.51 -9.65
CA GLY A 278 42.38 3.07 -9.75
C GLY A 278 43.54 2.23 -9.23
N PRO A 279 43.36 0.90 -9.15
CA PRO A 279 44.35 -0.03 -8.61
C PRO A 279 45.42 -0.42 -9.65
N PHE A 280 46.05 0.55 -10.31
CA PHE A 280 47.04 0.31 -11.38
C PHE A 280 48.46 0.71 -10.95
N ASP A 281 49.47 0.01 -11.46
CA ASP A 281 50.89 0.23 -11.15
C ASP A 281 51.81 -0.03 -12.38
N VAL A 282 53.06 0.44 -12.34
CA VAL A 282 54.06 0.29 -13.43
C VAL A 282 55.42 -0.19 -12.91
N ASP A 283 56.02 -1.18 -13.55
CA ASP A 283 57.37 -1.65 -13.20
C ASP A 283 58.50 -0.88 -13.90
N THR A 284 59.74 -1.15 -13.48
CA THR A 284 60.96 -0.54 -14.07
C THR A 284 61.25 -0.98 -15.51
N GLU A 285 60.54 -1.98 -16.04
CA GLU A 285 60.61 -2.41 -17.45
C GLU A 285 59.44 -1.85 -18.28
N GLY A 286 58.62 -0.97 -17.72
CA GLY A 286 57.46 -0.34 -18.37
C GLY A 286 56.22 -1.23 -18.43
N LYS A 287 56.16 -2.34 -17.70
CA LYS A 287 54.98 -3.19 -17.65
C LYS A 287 53.92 -2.57 -16.75
N LEU A 288 52.71 -2.44 -17.30
CA LEU A 288 51.53 -1.95 -16.61
C LEU A 288 50.78 -3.13 -15.99
N TYR A 289 50.38 -2.96 -14.73
CA TYR A 289 49.68 -3.96 -13.94
C TYR A 289 48.37 -3.41 -13.40
N VAL A 290 47.36 -4.28 -13.33
CA VAL A 290 46.24 -4.13 -12.39
C VAL A 290 46.58 -4.90 -11.10
N THR A 291 46.32 -4.31 -9.94
CA THR A 291 46.81 -4.79 -8.63
C THR A 291 45.74 -5.37 -7.72
N GLN A 292 44.47 -5.14 -8.02
CA GLN A 292 43.28 -5.60 -7.29
C GLN A 292 42.15 -5.89 -8.29
N GLU A 293 41.09 -6.53 -7.84
CA GLU A 293 39.86 -6.75 -8.61
C GLU A 293 39.24 -5.39 -9.05
N LEU A 294 38.57 -5.41 -10.20
CA LEU A 294 37.84 -4.28 -10.77
C LEU A 294 36.34 -4.53 -10.66
N ASP A 295 35.59 -3.44 -10.59
CA ASP A 295 34.14 -3.32 -10.35
C ASP A 295 33.66 -2.19 -11.28
N ARG A 296 32.79 -2.52 -12.23
CA ARG A 296 32.37 -1.64 -13.34
C ARG A 296 31.18 -0.75 -12.93
N GLU A 297 30.33 -1.21 -12.02
CA GLU A 297 29.25 -0.44 -11.40
C GLU A 297 29.82 0.74 -10.62
N ALA A 298 30.95 0.53 -9.93
CA ALA A 298 31.72 1.58 -9.26
C ALA A 298 32.50 2.45 -10.27
N GLN A 299 33.23 1.85 -11.23
CA GLN A 299 34.05 2.60 -12.17
C GLN A 299 34.36 1.86 -13.49
N ALA A 300 33.50 2.06 -14.50
CA ALA A 300 33.58 1.43 -15.82
C ALA A 300 34.80 1.83 -16.69
N GLU A 301 35.46 2.97 -16.45
CA GLU A 301 36.58 3.45 -17.28
C GLU A 301 37.67 4.14 -16.45
N TYR A 302 38.93 3.99 -16.85
CA TYR A 302 40.07 4.69 -16.27
C TYR A 302 40.97 5.27 -17.38
N LEU A 303 41.48 6.49 -17.16
CA LEU A 303 42.53 7.08 -17.97
C LEU A 303 43.88 6.91 -17.25
N LEU A 304 44.76 6.10 -17.80
CA LEU A 304 46.12 5.93 -17.33
C LEU A 304 47.05 6.91 -18.05
N GLN A 305 47.70 7.80 -17.30
CA GLN A 305 48.73 8.70 -17.78
C GLN A 305 50.10 8.17 -17.35
N VAL A 306 50.82 7.56 -18.30
CA VAL A 306 52.16 7.00 -18.06
C VAL A 306 53.21 8.05 -18.41
N ARG A 307 54.13 8.33 -17.49
CA ARG A 307 55.25 9.27 -17.66
C ARG A 307 56.57 8.51 -17.74
N ALA A 308 57.49 9.02 -18.54
CA ALA A 308 58.87 8.57 -18.61
C ALA A 308 59.75 9.71 -18.09
N GLN A 309 60.40 9.50 -16.95
CA GLN A 309 61.11 10.53 -16.19
C GLN A 309 62.60 10.24 -16.09
N ASN A 310 63.40 11.29 -15.97
CA ASN A 310 64.80 11.18 -15.58
C ASN A 310 64.98 11.01 -14.06
N THR A 311 66.22 10.85 -13.61
CA THR A 311 66.60 10.73 -12.18
C THR A 311 66.26 11.95 -11.31
N HIS A 312 65.80 13.06 -11.91
CA HIS A 312 65.39 14.29 -11.24
C HIS A 312 63.85 14.51 -11.31
N SER A 313 63.09 13.49 -11.73
CA SER A 313 61.63 13.54 -11.96
C SER A 313 61.19 14.54 -13.04
N GLU A 314 62.07 14.84 -14.00
CA GLU A 314 61.69 15.61 -15.20
C GLU A 314 61.14 14.66 -16.28
N ASP A 315 59.90 14.89 -16.70
CA ASP A 315 59.22 14.18 -17.78
C ASP A 315 59.93 14.39 -19.13
N TYR A 316 60.46 13.32 -19.74
CA TYR A 316 61.10 13.33 -21.06
C TYR A 316 60.15 13.72 -22.20
N ALA A 317 58.85 13.49 -22.06
CA ALA A 317 57.83 13.69 -23.11
C ALA A 317 56.50 14.12 -22.49
N GLU A 318 55.48 14.35 -23.31
CA GLU A 318 54.09 14.29 -22.84
C GLU A 318 53.76 12.87 -22.32
N PRO A 319 52.86 12.71 -21.33
CA PRO A 319 52.44 11.39 -20.88
C PRO A 319 51.74 10.61 -22.00
N LEU A 320 51.93 9.29 -22.05
CA LEU A 320 51.05 8.42 -22.81
C LEU A 320 49.72 8.30 -22.09
N GLU A 321 48.64 8.67 -22.79
CA GLU A 321 47.28 8.44 -22.33
C GLU A 321 46.79 7.08 -22.84
N LEU A 322 46.46 6.18 -21.92
CA LEU A 322 45.94 4.84 -22.18
C LEU A 322 44.58 4.68 -21.50
N GLN A 323 43.54 4.49 -22.30
CA GLN A 323 42.20 4.19 -21.79
C GLN A 323 42.12 2.71 -21.39
N VAL A 324 41.70 2.45 -20.16
CA VAL A 324 41.30 1.13 -19.69
C VAL A 324 39.78 1.12 -19.59
N VAL A 325 39.14 0.19 -20.31
CA VAL A 325 37.68 0.01 -20.32
C VAL A 325 37.38 -1.28 -19.57
N VAL A 326 36.66 -1.17 -18.47
CA VAL A 326 36.18 -2.34 -17.73
C VAL A 326 35.00 -2.93 -18.51
N THR A 327 35.08 -4.21 -18.86
CA THR A 327 34.05 -4.91 -19.63
C THR A 327 33.13 -5.69 -18.70
N ASP A 328 31.84 -5.51 -18.96
CA ASP A 328 30.69 -6.05 -18.26
C ASP A 328 30.69 -7.58 -18.14
N GLU A 329 30.72 -8.09 -16.91
CA GLU A 329 30.36 -9.48 -16.58
C GLU A 329 28.94 -9.50 -15.96
N ASN A 330 28.33 -10.68 -15.81
CA ASN A 330 26.94 -10.80 -15.35
C ASN A 330 26.89 -11.21 -13.87
N ASP A 331 27.26 -10.30 -12.96
CA ASP A 331 27.35 -10.61 -11.52
C ASP A 331 26.26 -9.95 -10.65
N ASN A 332 25.58 -8.92 -11.13
CA ASN A 332 24.35 -8.41 -10.50
C ASN A 332 23.13 -9.19 -11.00
N ALA A 333 22.06 -9.17 -10.19
CA ALA A 333 20.80 -9.86 -10.50
C ALA A 333 19.65 -8.84 -10.50
N PRO A 334 18.63 -9.00 -11.38
CA PRO A 334 17.57 -8.01 -11.51
C PRO A 334 16.86 -7.75 -10.18
N ILE A 335 16.87 -6.52 -9.68
CA ILE A 335 16.33 -6.17 -8.36
C ILE A 335 14.84 -5.84 -8.48
N CYS A 336 13.98 -6.74 -8.02
CA CYS A 336 12.55 -6.50 -7.89
C CYS A 336 12.23 -5.40 -6.86
N PRO A 337 11.23 -4.52 -7.14
CA PRO A 337 10.83 -3.48 -6.20
C PRO A 337 10.19 -4.08 -4.94
N PRO A 338 10.30 -3.41 -3.77
CA PRO A 338 9.72 -3.91 -2.53
C PRO A 338 8.19 -4.02 -2.62
N ARG A 339 7.64 -5.10 -2.05
CA ARG A 339 6.22 -5.46 -2.12
C ARG A 339 5.30 -4.30 -1.75
N GLY A 340 4.50 -3.87 -2.72
CA GLY A 340 3.55 -2.76 -2.60
C GLY A 340 2.24 -3.11 -1.87
N PRO A 341 1.32 -2.13 -1.76
CA PRO A 341 -0.05 -2.37 -1.30
C PRO A 341 -0.83 -3.28 -2.27
N SER A 342 -1.93 -3.87 -1.80
CA SER A 342 -2.79 -4.71 -2.65
C SER A 342 -3.46 -3.88 -3.76
N VAL A 343 -3.44 -4.38 -4.98
CA VAL A 343 -4.19 -3.81 -6.11
C VAL A 343 -5.63 -4.30 -6.05
N SER A 344 -6.58 -3.38 -5.88
CA SER A 344 -8.02 -3.69 -5.93
C SER A 344 -8.53 -3.73 -7.38
N ILE A 345 -9.22 -4.81 -7.76
CA ILE A 345 -9.76 -5.03 -9.10
C ILE A 345 -11.24 -5.47 -9.01
N PRO A 346 -12.20 -4.72 -9.59
CA PRO A 346 -13.59 -5.17 -9.72
C PRO A 346 -13.72 -6.47 -10.53
N GLU A 347 -14.57 -7.41 -10.14
CA GLU A 347 -14.57 -8.75 -10.77
C GLU A 347 -15.01 -8.79 -12.23
N LEU A 348 -15.97 -7.94 -12.63
CA LEU A 348 -16.35 -7.76 -14.06
C LEU A 348 -15.45 -6.75 -14.81
N SER A 349 -14.23 -6.50 -14.33
CA SER A 349 -13.26 -5.68 -15.07
C SER A 349 -12.94 -6.30 -16.43
N PRO A 350 -12.98 -5.55 -17.55
CA PRO A 350 -12.82 -6.12 -18.87
C PRO A 350 -11.39 -6.64 -19.11
N PRO A 351 -11.20 -7.70 -19.92
CA PRO A 351 -9.89 -8.18 -20.36
C PRO A 351 -9.03 -7.06 -20.96
N GLY A 352 -7.73 -7.09 -20.69
CA GLY A 352 -6.80 -6.01 -21.04
C GLY A 352 -6.78 -4.83 -20.05
N THR A 353 -7.60 -4.83 -19.00
CA THR A 353 -7.48 -3.88 -17.88
C THR A 353 -6.11 -4.02 -17.23
N LYS A 354 -5.42 -2.89 -16.99
CA LYS A 354 -4.08 -2.89 -16.38
C LYS A 354 -4.15 -3.07 -14.88
N VAL A 355 -3.45 -4.08 -14.38
CA VAL A 355 -3.37 -4.41 -12.95
C VAL A 355 -2.15 -3.73 -12.32
N ALA A 356 -0.98 -3.94 -12.92
CA ALA A 356 0.28 -3.40 -12.42
C ALA A 356 1.28 -3.20 -13.57
N LYS A 357 2.37 -2.47 -13.30
CA LYS A 357 3.58 -2.51 -14.10
C LYS A 357 4.76 -2.78 -13.19
N ILE A 358 5.51 -3.84 -13.49
CA ILE A 358 6.78 -4.15 -12.85
C ILE A 358 7.88 -3.34 -13.53
N LEU A 359 8.84 -2.91 -12.73
CA LEU A 359 10.15 -2.44 -13.17
C LEU A 359 11.14 -3.03 -12.16
N ALA A 360 11.78 -4.13 -12.54
CA ALA A 360 13.01 -4.55 -11.89
C ALA A 360 14.17 -3.78 -12.52
N GLU A 361 15.15 -3.39 -11.70
CA GLU A 361 16.32 -2.62 -12.13
C GLU A 361 17.55 -3.50 -11.98
N ASP A 362 18.40 -3.51 -13.00
CA ASP A 362 19.70 -4.18 -12.98
C ASP A 362 20.84 -3.16 -12.92
N ALA A 363 21.99 -3.56 -12.37
CA ALA A 363 23.15 -2.71 -12.18
C ALA A 363 24.19 -2.85 -13.29
N ASP A 364 24.24 -4.02 -13.94
CA ASP A 364 25.10 -4.37 -15.08
C ASP A 364 24.97 -3.35 -16.24
N ALA A 365 25.93 -3.35 -17.18
CA ALA A 365 26.16 -2.22 -18.08
C ALA A 365 24.93 -1.87 -18.93
N PRO A 366 24.45 -0.62 -18.90
CA PRO A 366 23.18 -0.26 -19.52
C PRO A 366 23.25 -0.46 -21.04
N SER A 367 22.41 -1.36 -21.55
CA SER A 367 22.34 -1.86 -22.94
C SER A 367 23.27 -3.03 -23.29
N SER A 368 23.93 -3.65 -22.32
CA SER A 368 24.47 -5.00 -22.48
C SER A 368 23.33 -6.04 -22.49
N PRO A 369 23.60 -7.31 -22.86
CA PRO A 369 22.67 -8.40 -22.61
C PRO A 369 22.42 -8.62 -21.11
N ASN A 370 23.44 -8.38 -20.28
CA ASN A 370 23.41 -8.62 -18.85
C ASN A 370 22.34 -7.70 -18.21
N SER A 371 22.36 -6.39 -18.50
CA SER A 371 21.31 -5.48 -18.03
C SER A 371 19.91 -5.67 -18.69
N HIS A 372 19.71 -6.66 -19.57
CA HIS A 372 18.49 -6.80 -20.38
C HIS A 372 17.43 -7.69 -19.71
N VAL A 373 16.70 -7.10 -18.77
CA VAL A 373 15.66 -7.77 -17.99
C VAL A 373 14.41 -8.11 -18.81
N VAL A 374 13.93 -9.35 -18.69
CA VAL A 374 12.61 -9.82 -19.13
C VAL A 374 11.82 -10.44 -17.98
N TYR A 375 10.50 -10.59 -18.16
CA TYR A 375 9.57 -11.01 -17.11
C TYR A 375 8.79 -12.27 -17.47
N GLN A 376 8.62 -13.19 -16.51
CA GLN A 376 7.81 -14.40 -16.64
C GLN A 376 6.85 -14.57 -15.44
N LEU A 377 5.56 -14.80 -15.70
CA LEU A 377 4.59 -15.10 -14.65
C LEU A 377 4.80 -16.53 -14.14
N LEU A 378 5.05 -16.69 -12.84
CA LEU A 378 5.18 -17.98 -12.15
C LEU A 378 3.86 -18.42 -11.52
N SER A 379 3.13 -17.49 -10.89
CA SER A 379 1.87 -17.79 -10.20
C SER A 379 0.84 -16.67 -10.44
N PRO A 380 -0.43 -17.00 -10.81
CA PRO A 380 -0.90 -18.34 -11.20
C PRO A 380 -0.17 -18.86 -12.45
N GLU A 381 -0.03 -20.18 -12.56
CA GLU A 381 0.80 -20.81 -13.60
C GLU A 381 0.24 -20.54 -15.02
N PRO A 382 1.10 -20.25 -16.02
CA PRO A 382 0.67 -19.94 -17.38
C PRO A 382 0.39 -21.18 -18.24
N GLU A 383 0.37 -22.41 -17.69
CA GLU A 383 0.11 -23.61 -18.50
C GLU A 383 -1.34 -23.69 -19.04
N GLU A 384 -2.28 -22.99 -18.40
CA GLU A 384 -3.65 -22.86 -18.92
C GLU A 384 -3.69 -22.13 -20.28
N PRO A 385 -4.59 -22.53 -21.21
CA PRO A 385 -4.87 -21.80 -22.44
C PRO A 385 -5.17 -20.32 -22.17
N ALA A 386 -4.82 -19.42 -23.09
CA ALA A 386 -5.03 -17.97 -22.89
C ALA A 386 -6.49 -17.59 -22.55
N GLU A 387 -7.45 -18.30 -23.13
CA GLU A 387 -8.90 -18.18 -22.85
C GLU A 387 -9.29 -18.51 -21.39
N LEU A 388 -8.41 -19.17 -20.63
CA LEU A 388 -8.58 -19.59 -19.23
C LEU A 388 -7.61 -18.90 -18.27
N ARG A 389 -6.81 -17.93 -18.73
CA ARG A 389 -5.91 -17.16 -17.86
C ARG A 389 -6.63 -15.96 -17.24
N ALA A 390 -6.48 -15.78 -15.92
CA ALA A 390 -6.96 -14.60 -15.20
C ALA A 390 -6.04 -13.38 -15.37
N PHE A 391 -4.74 -13.62 -15.60
CA PHE A 391 -3.74 -12.58 -15.77
C PHE A 391 -2.83 -12.88 -16.96
N GLU A 392 -2.44 -11.82 -17.65
CA GLU A 392 -1.46 -11.82 -18.74
C GLU A 392 -0.31 -10.87 -18.39
N LEU A 393 0.88 -11.18 -18.88
CA LEU A 393 2.12 -10.42 -18.65
C LEU A 393 2.82 -10.19 -19.99
N ASP A 394 3.10 -8.93 -20.29
CA ASP A 394 4.07 -8.57 -21.33
C ASP A 394 5.48 -8.77 -20.77
N SER A 395 6.18 -9.80 -21.28
CA SER A 395 7.52 -10.18 -20.85
C SER A 395 8.59 -9.12 -21.13
N THR A 396 8.31 -8.12 -21.96
CA THR A 396 9.26 -7.04 -22.30
C THR A 396 8.98 -5.74 -21.55
N SER A 397 7.71 -5.39 -21.34
CA SER A 397 7.36 -4.14 -20.65
C SER A 397 7.06 -4.30 -19.16
N GLY A 398 6.97 -5.52 -18.64
CA GLY A 398 6.60 -5.81 -17.25
C GLY A 398 5.14 -5.44 -16.92
N SER A 399 4.32 -5.17 -17.94
CA SER A 399 2.91 -4.78 -17.78
C SER A 399 2.05 -6.02 -17.52
N VAL A 400 1.35 -6.03 -16.38
CA VAL A 400 0.36 -7.06 -16.03
C VAL A 400 -1.04 -6.56 -16.36
N THR A 401 -1.79 -7.36 -17.11
CA THR A 401 -3.19 -7.10 -17.49
C THR A 401 -4.09 -8.25 -17.11
N LEU A 402 -5.40 -8.00 -17.00
CA LEU A 402 -6.39 -9.06 -16.88
C LEU A 402 -6.51 -9.86 -18.17
N GLY A 403 -6.58 -11.18 -18.04
CA GLY A 403 -6.87 -12.10 -19.14
C GLY A 403 -8.37 -12.29 -19.37
N ALA A 404 -8.76 -13.45 -19.89
CA ALA A 404 -10.15 -13.77 -20.25
C ALA A 404 -10.92 -14.57 -19.19
N ALA A 405 -10.25 -15.12 -18.17
CA ALA A 405 -10.93 -15.91 -17.14
C ALA A 405 -11.78 -15.04 -16.21
N GLN A 406 -12.93 -15.57 -15.79
CA GLN A 406 -13.83 -14.90 -14.87
C GLN A 406 -13.24 -14.86 -13.44
N LEU A 407 -13.17 -13.66 -12.87
CA LEU A 407 -12.77 -13.41 -11.49
C LEU A 407 -13.96 -13.62 -10.54
N GLN A 408 -13.71 -13.64 -9.23
CA GLN A 408 -14.77 -13.71 -8.21
C GLN A 408 -14.44 -12.77 -7.05
N ALA A 409 -15.43 -12.06 -6.53
CA ALA A 409 -15.33 -11.22 -5.34
C ALA A 409 -14.63 -11.91 -4.16
N GLY A 410 -13.85 -11.13 -3.40
CA GLY A 410 -13.17 -11.59 -2.20
C GLY A 410 -11.95 -12.50 -2.45
N GLN A 411 -11.68 -12.91 -3.69
CA GLN A 411 -10.43 -13.59 -4.03
C GLN A 411 -9.23 -12.70 -3.71
N ASN A 412 -8.22 -13.26 -3.04
CA ASN A 412 -6.93 -12.63 -2.79
C ASN A 412 -5.85 -13.45 -3.47
N ILE A 413 -5.20 -12.84 -4.47
CA ILE A 413 -4.29 -13.49 -5.40
C ILE A 413 -2.92 -12.86 -5.23
N LEU A 414 -1.88 -13.67 -5.03
CA LEU A 414 -0.50 -13.21 -4.97
C LEU A 414 0.16 -13.54 -6.30
N LEU A 415 0.28 -12.54 -7.18
CA LEU A 415 1.00 -12.74 -8.44
C LEU A 415 2.49 -12.80 -8.13
N GLN A 416 3.16 -13.85 -8.58
CA GLN A 416 4.60 -14.00 -8.51
C GLN A 416 5.17 -13.95 -9.93
N VAL A 417 6.03 -12.98 -10.20
CA VAL A 417 6.67 -12.78 -11.49
C VAL A 417 8.17 -12.86 -11.31
N LEU A 418 8.81 -13.73 -12.10
CA LEU A 418 10.26 -13.82 -12.20
C LEU A 418 10.76 -12.70 -13.12
N ALA A 419 11.70 -11.89 -12.64
CA ALA A 419 12.53 -11.03 -13.47
C ALA A 419 13.85 -11.77 -13.74
N MET A 420 14.29 -11.81 -15.00
CA MET A 420 15.50 -12.52 -15.46
C MET A 420 16.32 -11.60 -16.35
N ASP A 421 17.64 -11.59 -16.16
CA ASP A 421 18.61 -10.91 -17.04
C ASP A 421 18.79 -11.67 -18.39
N LEU A 422 19.82 -11.31 -19.17
CA LEU A 422 20.23 -11.99 -20.42
C LEU A 422 19.10 -12.25 -21.43
N GLY A 423 18.03 -11.45 -21.39
CA GLY A 423 16.81 -11.70 -22.17
C GLY A 423 16.09 -13.02 -21.85
N GLY A 424 16.32 -13.60 -20.67
CA GLY A 424 15.74 -14.87 -20.22
C GLY A 424 16.41 -16.10 -20.85
N THR A 425 17.73 -16.06 -21.04
CA THR A 425 18.50 -17.17 -21.63
C THR A 425 19.23 -18.02 -20.59
N ASP A 426 19.60 -19.26 -20.96
CA ASP A 426 20.25 -20.21 -20.06
C ASP A 426 21.58 -19.66 -19.50
N GLY A 427 21.65 -19.48 -18.18
CA GLY A 427 22.82 -18.96 -17.47
C GLY A 427 22.54 -17.70 -16.65
N GLY A 428 21.41 -17.04 -16.91
CA GLY A 428 21.02 -15.79 -16.26
C GLY A 428 20.69 -15.85 -14.77
N LEU A 429 20.86 -14.73 -14.09
CA LEU A 429 20.43 -14.45 -12.73
C LEU A 429 18.99 -13.89 -12.72
N SER A 430 18.34 -13.98 -11.56
CA SER A 430 16.91 -13.66 -11.46
C SER A 430 16.44 -13.35 -10.04
N SER A 431 15.31 -12.65 -9.93
CA SER A 431 14.60 -12.45 -8.66
C SER A 431 13.07 -12.50 -8.85
N THR A 432 12.32 -12.65 -7.75
CA THR A 432 10.86 -12.79 -7.79
C THR A 432 10.16 -11.56 -7.22
N CYS A 433 9.34 -10.93 -8.06
CA CYS A 433 8.49 -9.80 -7.73
C CYS A 433 7.13 -10.30 -7.23
N GLU A 434 6.65 -9.76 -6.10
CA GLU A 434 5.33 -10.07 -5.54
C GLU A 434 4.34 -8.93 -5.71
N ILE A 435 3.22 -9.17 -6.42
CA ILE A 435 2.08 -8.24 -6.51
C ILE A 435 0.86 -8.86 -5.81
N PRO A 436 0.48 -8.39 -4.61
CA PRO A 436 -0.82 -8.72 -4.04
C PRO A 436 -1.95 -8.04 -4.85
N VAL A 437 -2.97 -8.83 -5.21
CA VAL A 437 -4.19 -8.39 -5.89
C VAL A 437 -5.39 -8.87 -5.07
N THR A 438 -6.37 -8.00 -4.88
CA THR A 438 -7.63 -8.31 -4.20
C THR A 438 -8.78 -8.05 -5.16
N ILE A 439 -9.59 -9.06 -5.44
CA ILE A 439 -10.78 -8.89 -6.27
C ILE A 439 -11.89 -8.30 -5.40
N THR A 440 -12.38 -7.13 -5.81
CA THR A 440 -13.46 -6.42 -5.14
C THR A 440 -14.79 -6.75 -5.78
N ASP A 441 -15.75 -7.02 -4.91
CA ASP A 441 -17.18 -7.15 -5.19
C ASP A 441 -17.71 -5.93 -5.97
N ILE A 442 -18.72 -6.13 -6.82
CA ILE A 442 -19.57 -5.08 -7.37
C ILE A 442 -21.05 -5.50 -7.30
N ASN A 443 -21.94 -4.51 -7.39
CA ASN A 443 -23.39 -4.69 -7.39
C ASN A 443 -23.87 -5.29 -8.74
N ASP A 444 -23.53 -6.54 -9.06
CA ASP A 444 -23.91 -7.20 -10.33
C ASP A 444 -25.05 -8.23 -10.21
N HIS A 445 -25.37 -8.69 -9.00
CA HIS A 445 -26.55 -9.50 -8.73
C HIS A 445 -27.74 -8.63 -8.29
N ALA A 446 -28.93 -8.93 -8.80
CA ALA A 446 -30.17 -8.31 -8.33
C ALA A 446 -30.87 -9.21 -7.31
N PRO A 447 -31.62 -8.66 -6.33
CA PRO A 447 -32.28 -9.44 -5.30
C PRO A 447 -33.42 -10.26 -5.90
N GLU A 448 -33.41 -11.57 -5.66
CA GLU A 448 -34.45 -12.49 -6.10
C GLU A 448 -35.36 -12.88 -4.94
N PHE A 449 -36.68 -12.87 -5.17
CA PHE A 449 -37.63 -13.49 -4.24
C PHE A 449 -37.45 -15.02 -4.24
N THR A 450 -37.27 -15.61 -3.06
CA THR A 450 -37.10 -17.07 -2.90
C THR A 450 -38.31 -17.87 -3.41
N THR A 451 -39.48 -17.23 -3.47
CA THR A 451 -40.72 -17.74 -4.09
C THR A 451 -41.48 -16.59 -4.74
N SER A 452 -41.65 -16.62 -6.06
CA SER A 452 -42.31 -15.54 -6.83
C SER A 452 -43.85 -15.65 -6.94
N GLN A 453 -44.42 -16.80 -6.58
CA GLN A 453 -45.87 -17.00 -6.45
C GLN A 453 -46.17 -17.53 -5.05
N ILE A 454 -46.71 -16.66 -4.19
CA ILE A 454 -47.11 -17.03 -2.83
C ILE A 454 -48.47 -17.74 -2.91
N GLU A 455 -48.68 -18.78 -2.09
CA GLU A 455 -49.98 -19.44 -1.99
C GLU A 455 -51.08 -18.44 -1.57
N PRO A 456 -52.31 -18.51 -2.11
CA PRO A 456 -53.36 -17.54 -1.81
C PRO A 456 -53.68 -17.48 -0.32
N VAL A 457 -53.58 -16.28 0.27
CA VAL A 457 -53.85 -16.05 1.69
C VAL A 457 -55.32 -15.68 1.86
N SER A 458 -56.08 -16.50 2.58
CA SER A 458 -57.43 -16.14 3.05
C SER A 458 -57.35 -15.22 4.27
N LEU A 459 -58.11 -14.12 4.26
CA LEU A 459 -58.35 -13.26 5.43
C LEU A 459 -59.85 -12.92 5.53
N PRO A 460 -60.46 -12.98 6.72
CA PRO A 460 -61.85 -12.56 6.89
C PRO A 460 -61.99 -11.04 6.76
N GLU A 461 -63.14 -10.56 6.29
CA GLU A 461 -63.34 -9.13 6.05
C GLU A 461 -63.35 -8.25 7.31
N ASP A 462 -63.55 -8.85 8.50
CA ASP A 462 -63.47 -8.19 9.80
C ASP A 462 -62.04 -8.15 10.40
N ALA A 463 -61.02 -8.62 9.66
CA ALA A 463 -59.63 -8.60 10.10
C ALA A 463 -59.14 -7.18 10.48
N GLU A 464 -58.57 -7.05 11.67
CA GLU A 464 -58.11 -5.75 12.18
C GLU A 464 -56.89 -5.21 11.40
N PRO A 465 -56.83 -3.90 11.12
CA PRO A 465 -55.62 -3.25 10.61
C PRO A 465 -54.40 -3.52 11.51
N GLY A 466 -53.27 -3.86 10.88
CA GLY A 466 -52.06 -4.39 11.51
C GLY A 466 -51.88 -5.90 11.34
N THR A 467 -52.94 -6.64 10.97
CA THR A 467 -52.88 -8.09 10.70
C THR A 467 -51.80 -8.43 9.66
N LEU A 468 -50.97 -9.42 9.99
CA LEU A 468 -49.96 -9.96 9.07
C LEU A 468 -50.65 -10.83 8.01
N VAL A 469 -50.48 -10.46 6.73
CA VAL A 469 -50.99 -11.22 5.59
C VAL A 469 -50.03 -12.36 5.26
N THR A 470 -48.75 -12.03 5.02
CA THR A 470 -47.69 -12.99 4.75
C THR A 470 -46.32 -12.36 4.98
N THR A 471 -45.26 -13.17 4.98
CA THR A 471 -43.87 -12.71 4.96
C THR A 471 -43.23 -13.18 3.66
N LEU A 472 -42.71 -12.25 2.88
CA LEU A 472 -41.94 -12.56 1.67
C LEU A 472 -40.46 -12.65 2.04
N THR A 473 -39.73 -13.51 1.34
CA THR A 473 -38.28 -13.63 1.51
C THR A 473 -37.57 -13.34 0.19
N ALA A 474 -36.55 -12.49 0.25
CA ALA A 474 -35.69 -12.17 -0.88
C ALA A 474 -34.22 -12.34 -0.49
N THR A 475 -33.40 -12.67 -1.47
CA THR A 475 -31.97 -12.96 -1.31
C THR A 475 -31.19 -12.31 -2.42
N ASP A 476 -30.07 -11.69 -2.03
CA ASP A 476 -29.08 -11.13 -2.94
C ASP A 476 -27.76 -11.91 -2.78
N ALA A 477 -26.96 -11.98 -3.83
CA ALA A 477 -25.78 -12.84 -3.94
C ALA A 477 -24.44 -12.09 -3.80
N ASP A 478 -24.42 -10.76 -3.90
CA ASP A 478 -23.20 -9.95 -3.77
C ASP A 478 -22.56 -10.12 -2.37
N LEU A 479 -21.24 -9.97 -2.24
CA LEU A 479 -20.52 -10.19 -0.97
C LEU A 479 -20.44 -8.94 -0.08
N GLU A 480 -20.46 -7.73 -0.64
CA GLU A 480 -20.39 -6.47 0.10
C GLU A 480 -21.77 -6.15 0.73
N PRO A 481 -21.86 -5.90 2.05
CA PRO A 481 -23.14 -5.62 2.71
C PRO A 481 -23.92 -4.42 2.17
N ALA A 482 -23.27 -3.48 1.49
CA ALA A 482 -23.92 -2.30 0.92
C ALA A 482 -24.76 -2.61 -0.34
N PHE A 483 -24.34 -3.57 -1.17
CA PHE A 483 -25.02 -3.88 -2.43
C PHE A 483 -26.28 -4.73 -2.21
N ARG A 484 -26.23 -5.64 -1.23
CA ARG A 484 -27.38 -6.44 -0.76
C ARG A 484 -28.49 -5.68 -0.03
N LEU A 485 -28.42 -4.34 0.08
CA LEU A 485 -29.46 -3.54 0.73
C LEU A 485 -30.72 -3.48 -0.14
N MET A 486 -31.87 -3.85 0.41
CA MET A 486 -33.11 -4.04 -0.35
C MET A 486 -34.17 -2.95 -0.08
N ASP A 487 -34.70 -2.38 -1.17
CA ASP A 487 -35.93 -1.57 -1.18
C ASP A 487 -37.11 -2.42 -1.68
N PHE A 488 -38.25 -2.35 -0.98
CA PHE A 488 -39.46 -3.13 -1.29
C PHE A 488 -40.65 -2.20 -1.52
N ALA A 489 -41.36 -2.39 -2.62
CA ALA A 489 -42.53 -1.59 -2.97
C ALA A 489 -43.70 -2.45 -3.50
N ILE A 490 -44.94 -1.98 -3.30
CA ILE A 490 -46.10 -2.52 -4.02
C ILE A 490 -46.19 -1.76 -5.35
N GLU A 491 -45.96 -2.45 -6.46
CA GLU A 491 -45.95 -1.84 -7.80
C GLU A 491 -47.33 -1.86 -8.47
N ALA A 492 -48.16 -2.84 -8.14
CA ALA A 492 -49.55 -2.92 -8.62
C ALA A 492 -50.46 -3.68 -7.65
N GLY A 493 -51.78 -3.50 -7.80
CA GLY A 493 -52.81 -4.23 -7.06
C GLY A 493 -53.37 -3.56 -5.81
N ASP A 494 -52.75 -2.48 -5.34
CA ASP A 494 -53.18 -1.72 -4.15
C ASP A 494 -53.42 -0.22 -4.46
N GLU A 495 -54.26 0.07 -5.45
CA GLU A 495 -54.59 1.46 -5.86
C GLU A 495 -55.22 2.29 -4.72
N GLU A 496 -55.84 1.62 -3.73
CA GLU A 496 -56.45 2.28 -2.58
C GLU A 496 -55.51 2.43 -1.39
N GLY A 497 -54.35 1.77 -1.35
CA GLY A 497 -53.45 1.76 -0.19
C GLY A 497 -54.07 1.07 1.03
N THR A 498 -54.59 -0.13 0.83
CA THR A 498 -55.21 -1.02 1.80
C THR A 498 -54.20 -1.96 2.48
N PHE A 499 -53.03 -2.13 1.87
CA PHE A 499 -51.92 -2.92 2.39
C PHE A 499 -50.70 -2.04 2.70
N SER A 500 -49.69 -2.64 3.31
CA SER A 500 -48.42 -2.01 3.70
C SER A 500 -47.30 -3.04 3.76
N LEU A 501 -46.07 -2.59 3.52
CA LEU A 501 -44.85 -3.39 3.64
C LEU A 501 -44.05 -2.90 4.85
N ASP A 502 -43.49 -3.83 5.60
CA ASP A 502 -42.80 -3.60 6.87
C ASP A 502 -41.52 -4.46 6.90
N TRP A 503 -40.34 -3.82 6.88
CA TRP A 503 -39.02 -4.49 6.84
C TRP A 503 -37.94 -3.68 7.54
N GLU A 504 -36.86 -4.37 7.93
CA GLU A 504 -35.60 -3.74 8.36
C GLU A 504 -34.64 -3.69 7.15
N PRO A 505 -33.84 -2.62 6.95
CA PRO A 505 -33.02 -2.47 5.73
C PRO A 505 -32.02 -3.61 5.45
N ASP A 506 -31.53 -4.26 6.50
CA ASP A 506 -30.57 -5.36 6.43
C ASP A 506 -31.25 -6.76 6.41
N SER A 507 -32.59 -6.80 6.29
CA SER A 507 -33.41 -8.02 6.41
C SER A 507 -33.78 -8.65 5.08
N ALA A 508 -33.49 -9.94 4.93
CA ALA A 508 -33.99 -10.82 3.86
C ALA A 508 -35.52 -11.09 3.92
N HIS A 509 -36.24 -10.42 4.81
CA HIS A 509 -37.67 -10.64 5.10
C HIS A 509 -38.44 -9.32 5.11
N VAL A 510 -39.52 -9.25 4.33
CA VAL A 510 -40.51 -8.16 4.35
C VAL A 510 -41.89 -8.72 4.70
N GLN A 511 -42.59 -8.04 5.61
CA GLN A 511 -43.91 -8.41 6.09
C GLN A 511 -44.98 -7.60 5.35
N LEU A 512 -45.90 -8.29 4.67
CA LEU A 512 -47.09 -7.69 4.09
C LEU A 512 -48.16 -7.61 5.19
N ARG A 513 -48.60 -6.40 5.53
CA ARG A 513 -49.58 -6.13 6.58
C ARG A 513 -50.82 -5.42 6.03
N LEU A 514 -51.98 -5.76 6.57
CA LEU A 514 -53.23 -5.07 6.31
C LEU A 514 -53.20 -3.67 6.95
N LEU A 515 -53.45 -2.61 6.18
CA LEU A 515 -53.42 -1.21 6.64
C LEU A 515 -54.82 -0.63 6.84
N LYS A 516 -55.83 -1.17 6.14
CA LYS A 516 -57.25 -0.76 6.21
C LYS A 516 -58.15 -1.98 6.28
N ASN A 517 -59.36 -1.81 6.83
CA ASN A 517 -60.38 -2.86 6.84
C ASN A 517 -60.66 -3.36 5.41
N LEU A 518 -60.89 -4.67 5.28
CA LEU A 518 -61.34 -5.31 4.04
C LEU A 518 -62.86 -5.14 3.87
N SER A 519 -63.38 -5.48 2.70
CA SER A 519 -64.81 -5.66 2.46
C SER A 519 -65.04 -6.57 1.26
N TYR A 520 -65.77 -7.66 1.48
CA TYR A 520 -66.08 -8.64 0.44
C TYR A 520 -66.93 -8.04 -0.69
N GLU A 521 -67.88 -7.15 -0.37
CA GLU A 521 -68.68 -6.40 -1.34
C GLU A 521 -67.86 -5.53 -2.29
N ALA A 522 -66.75 -4.96 -1.80
CA ALA A 522 -65.90 -4.08 -2.58
C ALA A 522 -64.92 -4.87 -3.45
N ALA A 523 -64.20 -5.83 -2.85
CA ALA A 523 -63.25 -6.69 -3.52
C ALA A 523 -63.17 -8.06 -2.84
N PRO A 524 -63.65 -9.16 -3.47
CA PRO A 524 -63.53 -10.51 -2.91
C PRO A 524 -62.10 -11.07 -3.01
N SER A 525 -61.22 -10.43 -3.77
CA SER A 525 -59.80 -10.76 -3.85
C SER A 525 -58.94 -9.57 -4.29
N HIS A 526 -57.72 -9.50 -3.76
CA HIS A 526 -56.67 -8.56 -4.20
C HIS A 526 -55.51 -9.35 -4.79
N GLN A 527 -54.96 -8.89 -5.91
CA GLN A 527 -53.76 -9.48 -6.53
C GLN A 527 -52.65 -8.43 -6.52
N LEU A 528 -51.77 -8.54 -5.53
CA LEU A 528 -50.70 -7.60 -5.26
C LEU A 528 -49.43 -8.02 -6.00
N VAL A 529 -48.76 -7.07 -6.63
CA VAL A 529 -47.42 -7.24 -7.21
C VAL A 529 -46.44 -6.47 -6.35
N VAL A 530 -45.61 -7.19 -5.60
CA VAL A 530 -44.53 -6.63 -4.79
C VAL A 530 -43.23 -6.73 -5.59
N VAL A 531 -42.46 -5.65 -5.64
CA VAL A 531 -41.15 -5.58 -6.29
C VAL A 531 -40.05 -5.38 -5.24
N VAL A 532 -38.90 -6.02 -5.45
CA VAL A 532 -37.67 -5.81 -4.67
C VAL A 532 -36.56 -5.28 -5.57
N ARG A 533 -35.74 -4.35 -5.08
CA ARG A 533 -34.66 -3.66 -5.81
C ARG A 533 -33.47 -3.42 -4.87
N ASN A 534 -32.25 -3.36 -5.40
CA ASN A 534 -31.10 -2.86 -4.64
C ASN A 534 -31.30 -1.37 -4.32
N VAL A 535 -30.75 -0.92 -3.19
CA VAL A 535 -30.67 0.50 -2.84
C VAL A 535 -29.59 1.23 -3.65
N GLU A 536 -28.50 0.54 -3.98
CA GLU A 536 -27.42 1.02 -4.86
C GLU A 536 -27.71 0.69 -6.34
N GLU A 537 -27.16 1.48 -7.28
CA GLU A 537 -27.33 1.21 -8.72
C GLU A 537 -26.51 -0.02 -9.16
N LEU A 538 -27.17 -0.92 -9.90
CA LEU A 538 -26.57 -2.18 -10.39
C LEU A 538 -25.58 -1.92 -11.55
N VAL A 539 -24.44 -2.62 -11.53
CA VAL A 539 -23.29 -2.42 -12.40
C VAL A 539 -22.95 -3.72 -13.15
N GLY A 540 -23.43 -3.86 -14.38
CA GLY A 540 -23.11 -5.04 -15.18
C GLY A 540 -23.93 -5.18 -16.46
N PRO A 541 -23.80 -6.32 -17.17
CA PRO A 541 -24.50 -6.62 -18.41
C PRO A 541 -25.98 -7.00 -18.20
N GLY A 542 -26.75 -6.09 -17.62
CA GLY A 542 -28.22 -6.09 -17.67
C GLY A 542 -28.93 -6.96 -16.63
N PRO A 543 -29.06 -6.47 -15.38
CA PRO A 543 -30.16 -6.90 -14.53
C PRO A 543 -31.50 -6.50 -15.17
N GLY A 544 -32.55 -7.27 -14.89
CA GLY A 544 -33.91 -6.87 -15.24
C GLY A 544 -34.40 -5.68 -14.39
N PRO A 545 -35.61 -5.15 -14.65
CA PRO A 545 -36.35 -4.51 -13.57
C PRO A 545 -36.44 -5.49 -12.39
N GLY A 546 -36.29 -4.99 -11.16
CA GLY A 546 -36.13 -5.80 -9.95
C GLY A 546 -37.20 -6.90 -9.78
N ALA A 547 -36.83 -7.98 -9.08
CA ALA A 547 -37.66 -9.18 -9.03
C ALA A 547 -39.05 -8.87 -8.46
N THR A 548 -40.07 -9.56 -9.00
CA THR A 548 -41.47 -9.39 -8.59
C THR A 548 -42.05 -10.67 -8.01
N ALA A 549 -42.78 -10.53 -6.91
CA ALA A 549 -43.59 -11.58 -6.31
C ALA A 549 -45.08 -11.20 -6.40
N THR A 550 -45.91 -12.17 -6.79
CA THR A 550 -47.36 -12.01 -6.77
C THR A 550 -47.94 -12.60 -5.49
N VAL A 551 -48.72 -11.81 -4.76
CA VAL A 551 -49.47 -12.24 -3.58
C VAL A 551 -50.96 -12.12 -3.88
N THR A 552 -51.69 -13.23 -3.84
CA THR A 552 -53.15 -13.22 -3.92
C THR A 552 -53.74 -13.26 -2.50
N VAL A 553 -54.48 -12.22 -2.14
CA VAL A 553 -55.27 -12.18 -0.91
C VAL A 553 -56.71 -12.47 -1.27
N LEU A 554 -57.30 -13.49 -0.65
CA LEU A 554 -58.72 -13.84 -0.77
C LEU A 554 -59.45 -13.26 0.44
N VAL A 555 -60.54 -12.53 0.20
CA VAL A 555 -61.38 -11.99 1.27
C VAL A 555 -62.46 -13.00 1.58
N GLU A 556 -62.53 -13.46 2.83
CA GLU A 556 -63.59 -14.35 3.31
C GLU A 556 -64.74 -13.51 3.88
N ARG A 557 -65.95 -13.80 3.40
CA ARG A 557 -67.18 -13.12 3.84
C ARG A 557 -67.51 -13.50 5.28
N VAL A 558 -67.72 -12.51 6.14
CA VAL A 558 -68.16 -12.71 7.52
C VAL A 558 -69.66 -12.43 7.61
N VAL A 559 -70.44 -13.47 7.94
CA VAL A 559 -71.88 -13.32 8.14
C VAL A 559 -72.14 -12.72 9.52
N PRO A 560 -72.85 -11.58 9.63
CA PRO A 560 -73.17 -10.99 10.93
C PRO A 560 -74.18 -11.85 11.69
N PRO A 561 -74.11 -11.94 13.03
CA PRO A 561 -75.03 -12.74 13.83
C PRO A 561 -76.47 -12.21 13.75
N PRO A 562 -77.47 -13.08 13.92
CA PRO A 562 -78.88 -12.69 13.86
C PRO A 562 -79.24 -11.66 14.93
N GLN A 563 -80.24 -10.83 14.64
CA GLN A 563 -80.71 -9.77 15.53
C GLN A 563 -82.21 -9.92 15.85
N LEU A 564 -82.58 -9.57 17.08
CA LEU A 564 -83.95 -9.60 17.59
C LEU A 564 -84.57 -8.20 17.52
N ASP A 565 -85.90 -8.09 17.52
CA ASP A 565 -86.58 -6.78 17.48
C ASP A 565 -86.29 -5.92 18.73
N ARG A 566 -85.79 -6.54 19.83
CA ARG A 566 -85.42 -5.89 21.09
C ARG A 566 -84.29 -6.61 21.81
N GLU A 567 -83.48 -5.84 22.52
CA GLU A 567 -82.51 -6.33 23.51
C GLU A 567 -83.20 -6.87 24.79
N SER A 568 -84.42 -6.43 25.07
CA SER A 568 -85.22 -6.88 26.22
C SER A 568 -86.73 -6.87 25.96
N TYR A 569 -87.42 -7.81 26.59
CA TYR A 569 -88.86 -8.05 26.49
C TYR A 569 -89.50 -8.04 27.88
N GLU A 570 -90.57 -7.26 28.08
CA GLU A 570 -91.31 -7.20 29.35
C GLU A 570 -92.73 -7.73 29.19
N ALA A 571 -93.19 -8.54 30.15
CA ALA A 571 -94.59 -8.96 30.26
C ALA A 571 -95.09 -8.88 31.70
N SER A 572 -96.38 -8.58 31.89
CA SER A 572 -97.04 -8.58 33.20
C SER A 572 -98.13 -9.64 33.25
N VAL A 573 -98.06 -10.58 34.20
CA VAL A 573 -98.92 -11.76 34.27
C VAL A 573 -99.55 -11.93 35.66
N PRO A 574 -100.88 -12.08 35.79
CA PRO A 574 -101.50 -12.43 37.07
C PRO A 574 -101.05 -13.79 37.60
N ILE A 575 -100.79 -13.92 38.91
CA ILE A 575 -100.42 -15.21 39.53
C ILE A 575 -101.49 -16.31 39.40
N SER A 576 -102.73 -15.94 39.05
CA SER A 576 -103.84 -16.87 38.76
C SER A 576 -103.91 -17.32 37.29
N THR A 577 -102.92 -16.98 36.46
CA THR A 577 -102.90 -17.33 35.04
C THR A 577 -102.74 -18.85 34.86
N PRO A 578 -103.62 -19.52 34.08
CA PRO A 578 -103.52 -20.95 33.84
C PRO A 578 -102.38 -21.28 32.86
N ALA A 579 -101.78 -22.47 33.01
CA ALA A 579 -100.78 -22.98 32.07
C ALA A 579 -101.31 -23.01 30.62
N GLY A 580 -100.42 -22.80 29.65
CA GLY A 580 -100.72 -22.61 28.22
C GLY A 580 -101.01 -21.17 27.80
N SER A 581 -101.22 -20.24 28.73
CA SER A 581 -101.47 -18.82 28.40
C SER A 581 -100.25 -18.17 27.72
N LEU A 582 -100.49 -17.52 26.58
CA LEU A 582 -99.50 -16.71 25.87
C LEU A 582 -99.19 -15.42 26.67
N LEU A 583 -97.92 -15.02 26.71
CA LEU A 583 -97.43 -13.81 27.36
C LEU A 583 -97.01 -12.74 26.34
N LEU A 584 -96.12 -13.12 25.42
CA LEU A 584 -95.66 -12.28 24.30
C LEU A 584 -95.08 -13.16 23.18
N THR A 585 -94.66 -12.53 22.09
CA THR A 585 -93.96 -13.17 20.97
C THR A 585 -92.63 -12.44 20.73
N VAL A 586 -91.54 -13.20 20.70
CA VAL A 586 -90.19 -12.75 20.31
C VAL A 586 -90.09 -12.80 18.78
N GLN A 587 -89.45 -11.81 18.15
CA GLN A 587 -89.31 -11.75 16.68
C GLN A 587 -87.89 -11.31 16.28
N PRO A 588 -87.39 -11.72 15.09
CA PRO A 588 -86.19 -11.14 14.51
C PRO A 588 -86.43 -9.66 14.16
N SER A 589 -85.35 -8.86 14.08
CA SER A 589 -85.44 -7.45 13.66
C SER A 589 -85.81 -7.32 12.17
N ASP A 590 -85.37 -8.26 11.33
CA ASP A 590 -85.81 -8.41 9.94
C ASP A 590 -86.62 -9.71 9.76
N PRO A 591 -87.93 -9.64 9.45
CA PRO A 591 -88.76 -10.82 9.18
C PRO A 591 -88.45 -11.53 7.85
N LEU A 592 -87.45 -11.09 7.08
CA LEU A 592 -86.93 -11.75 5.87
C LEU A 592 -85.63 -12.55 6.11
N SER A 593 -85.10 -12.59 7.34
CA SER A 593 -83.88 -13.34 7.70
C SER A 593 -84.02 -14.86 7.59
N SER A 594 -82.92 -15.60 7.79
CA SER A 594 -82.98 -17.05 7.99
C SER A 594 -83.83 -17.42 9.22
N PRO A 595 -84.51 -18.59 9.23
CA PRO A 595 -85.51 -18.93 10.23
C PRO A 595 -84.87 -19.30 11.58
N LEU A 596 -84.97 -18.39 12.55
CA LEU A 596 -84.39 -18.55 13.88
C LEU A 596 -85.07 -19.64 14.72
N ARG A 597 -84.28 -20.30 15.57
CA ARG A 597 -84.72 -21.20 16.64
C ARG A 597 -84.62 -20.52 17.99
N PHE A 598 -85.72 -20.46 18.73
CA PHE A 598 -85.79 -19.80 20.03
C PHE A 598 -85.72 -20.80 21.20
N SER A 599 -84.93 -20.48 22.21
CA SER A 599 -84.72 -21.25 23.44
C SER A 599 -84.81 -20.36 24.69
N LEU A 600 -84.99 -20.96 25.88
CA LEU A 600 -84.90 -20.28 27.18
C LEU A 600 -83.78 -20.94 28.00
N VAL A 601 -82.73 -20.19 28.33
CA VAL A 601 -81.47 -20.76 28.83
C VAL A 601 -81.47 -20.99 30.36
N ASN A 602 -82.27 -20.24 31.12
CA ASN A 602 -82.19 -20.19 32.59
C ASN A 602 -83.55 -20.10 33.31
N ASP A 603 -84.64 -20.65 32.76
CA ASP A 603 -85.93 -20.79 33.47
C ASP A 603 -85.85 -21.85 34.58
N SER A 604 -85.32 -21.46 35.75
CA SER A 604 -85.05 -22.35 36.89
C SER A 604 -86.28 -23.02 37.48
N GLU A 605 -87.44 -22.35 37.48
CA GLU A 605 -88.70 -22.87 38.01
C GLU A 605 -89.49 -23.71 36.96
N GLY A 606 -89.12 -23.61 35.68
CA GLY A 606 -89.86 -24.22 34.57
C GLY A 606 -91.27 -23.65 34.44
N TRP A 607 -91.43 -22.35 34.69
CA TRP A 607 -92.71 -21.64 34.62
C TRP A 607 -93.07 -21.22 33.20
N LEU A 608 -92.10 -21.10 32.31
CA LEU A 608 -92.24 -20.60 30.95
C LEU A 608 -91.90 -21.70 29.92
N CYS A 609 -92.39 -21.53 28.69
CA CYS A 609 -91.84 -22.19 27.52
C CYS A 609 -91.98 -21.29 26.30
N ILE A 610 -90.91 -21.20 25.51
CA ILE A 610 -90.96 -20.55 24.20
C ILE A 610 -91.26 -21.59 23.11
N LYS A 611 -91.97 -21.17 22.07
CA LYS A 611 -92.13 -21.96 20.85
C LYS A 611 -90.91 -21.79 19.97
N GLU A 612 -90.19 -22.88 19.76
CA GLU A 612 -88.91 -22.94 19.02
C GLU A 612 -88.94 -22.19 17.68
N ILE A 613 -90.05 -22.21 16.94
CA ILE A 613 -90.13 -21.61 15.59
C ILE A 613 -90.98 -20.32 15.55
N SER A 614 -91.99 -20.15 16.43
CA SER A 614 -92.86 -18.97 16.41
C SER A 614 -92.48 -17.87 17.40
N GLY A 615 -91.49 -18.09 18.27
CA GLY A 615 -91.06 -17.11 19.29
C GLY A 615 -92.10 -16.84 20.38
N GLU A 616 -93.25 -17.52 20.37
CA GLU A 616 -94.34 -17.34 21.32
C GLU A 616 -93.95 -17.88 22.71
N VAL A 617 -93.93 -17.00 23.71
CA VAL A 617 -93.66 -17.35 25.10
C VAL A 617 -94.97 -17.60 25.83
N HIS A 618 -95.14 -18.83 26.34
CA HIS A 618 -96.29 -19.24 27.14
C HIS A 618 -95.89 -19.53 28.59
N THR A 619 -96.85 -19.51 29.50
CA THR A 619 -96.72 -20.18 30.81
C THR A 619 -96.73 -21.70 30.62
N ALA A 620 -95.63 -22.39 30.92
CA ALA A 620 -95.55 -23.86 30.86
C ALA A 620 -96.30 -24.55 32.01
N ARG A 621 -96.40 -23.88 33.16
CA ARG A 621 -96.99 -24.39 34.41
C ARG A 621 -97.81 -23.29 35.10
N PRO A 622 -98.70 -23.64 36.05
CA PRO A 622 -99.28 -22.65 36.96
C PRO A 622 -98.15 -21.95 37.74
N LEU A 623 -98.27 -20.63 37.96
CA LEU A 623 -97.27 -19.78 38.61
C LEU A 623 -97.28 -19.95 40.14
N GLN A 624 -97.24 -21.21 40.60
CA GLN A 624 -97.51 -21.61 41.97
C GLN A 624 -96.25 -21.45 42.85
N GLY A 625 -96.03 -20.23 43.31
CA GLY A 625 -94.91 -19.86 44.19
C GLY A 625 -94.57 -18.37 44.11
N ALA A 626 -94.82 -17.76 42.95
CA ALA A 626 -94.63 -16.33 42.69
C ALA A 626 -95.49 -15.44 43.61
N GLN A 627 -94.91 -14.38 44.18
CA GLN A 627 -95.64 -13.38 44.96
C GLN A 627 -96.02 -12.18 44.08
N PRO A 628 -97.19 -11.54 44.29
CA PRO A 628 -97.55 -10.32 43.57
C PRO A 628 -96.59 -9.17 43.88
N GLY A 629 -95.89 -8.68 42.86
CA GLY A 629 -94.81 -7.70 42.97
C GLY A 629 -93.41 -8.24 42.70
N ASP A 630 -93.23 -9.57 42.70
CA ASP A 630 -91.95 -10.19 42.30
C ASP A 630 -91.72 -10.04 40.78
N MET A 631 -90.45 -10.08 40.40
CA MET A 631 -89.98 -10.10 39.01
C MET A 631 -89.19 -11.39 38.75
N TYR A 632 -89.40 -11.99 37.57
CA TYR A 632 -88.71 -13.20 37.12
C TYR A 632 -88.03 -12.95 35.78
N THR A 633 -86.71 -13.15 35.73
CA THR A 633 -85.89 -12.80 34.57
C THR A 633 -85.32 -14.07 33.94
N VAL A 634 -85.53 -14.22 32.63
CA VAL A 634 -85.07 -15.36 31.83
C VAL A 634 -84.34 -14.83 30.59
N LEU A 635 -83.29 -15.50 30.17
CA LEU A 635 -82.59 -15.21 28.92
C LEU A 635 -83.25 -16.00 27.78
N ILE A 636 -83.72 -15.29 26.77
CA ILE A 636 -84.08 -15.86 25.47
C ILE A 636 -82.79 -15.98 24.67
N GLU A 637 -82.55 -17.13 24.09
CA GLU A 637 -81.52 -17.34 23.08
C GLU A 637 -82.21 -17.58 21.74
N ALA A 638 -81.69 -16.96 20.68
CA ALA A 638 -82.11 -17.21 19.31
C ALA A 638 -80.89 -17.61 18.47
N GLN A 639 -80.95 -18.79 17.86
CA GLN A 639 -79.92 -19.35 17.00
C GLN A 639 -80.43 -19.34 15.55
N ASP A 640 -79.57 -19.12 14.57
CA ASP A 640 -79.93 -19.36 13.16
C ASP A 640 -79.96 -20.86 12.82
N ALA A 641 -80.00 -21.17 11.52
CA ALA A 641 -80.07 -22.54 11.00
C ALA A 641 -78.89 -22.88 10.07
N ASP A 642 -77.84 -22.05 10.13
CA ASP A 642 -76.70 -22.06 9.21
C ASP A 642 -75.47 -22.72 9.89
N GLU A 643 -74.42 -23.07 9.14
CA GLU A 643 -73.20 -23.66 9.71
C GLU A 643 -71.98 -22.75 9.44
N PRO A 644 -71.25 -22.26 10.47
CA PRO A 644 -71.49 -22.44 11.90
C PRO A 644 -72.69 -21.63 12.41
N THR A 645 -73.46 -22.20 13.36
CA THR A 645 -74.65 -21.54 13.91
C THR A 645 -74.28 -20.30 14.72
N LEU A 646 -74.81 -19.12 14.36
CA LEU A 646 -74.65 -17.91 15.16
C LEU A 646 -75.82 -17.75 16.14
N SER A 647 -75.51 -17.24 17.33
CA SER A 647 -76.46 -17.08 18.43
C SER A 647 -76.53 -15.63 18.89
N THR A 648 -77.73 -15.21 19.26
CA THR A 648 -78.01 -13.91 19.88
C THR A 648 -78.90 -14.10 21.10
N SER A 649 -78.89 -13.16 22.03
CA SER A 649 -79.65 -13.31 23.29
C SER A 649 -80.28 -12.01 23.77
N ALA A 650 -81.50 -12.11 24.29
CA ALA A 650 -82.29 -10.99 24.81
C ALA A 650 -82.89 -11.32 26.18
N THR A 651 -83.07 -10.29 27.01
CA THR A 651 -83.56 -10.47 28.39
C THR A 651 -85.08 -10.40 28.45
N LEU A 652 -85.73 -11.49 28.86
CA LEU A 652 -87.16 -11.55 29.19
C LEU A 652 -87.38 -11.23 30.67
N VAL A 653 -88.31 -10.33 30.96
CA VAL A 653 -88.67 -9.91 32.33
C VAL A 653 -90.18 -10.06 32.54
N ILE A 654 -90.56 -10.87 33.52
CA ILE A 654 -91.94 -11.17 33.88
C ILE A 654 -92.29 -10.53 35.23
N HIS A 655 -93.31 -9.69 35.26
CA HIS A 655 -93.84 -9.06 36.47
C HIS A 655 -95.10 -9.77 36.96
N PHE A 656 -95.15 -10.19 38.23
CA PHE A 656 -96.30 -10.92 38.76
C PHE A 656 -97.37 -10.02 39.37
N LEU A 657 -98.59 -10.09 38.83
CA LEU A 657 -99.74 -9.28 39.26
C LEU A 657 -100.68 -10.04 40.20
N LYS A 658 -101.39 -9.31 41.07
CA LYS A 658 -102.34 -9.87 42.05
C LYS A 658 -103.66 -10.25 41.38
N ALA A 659 -104.17 -11.45 41.69
CA ALA A 659 -105.47 -11.91 41.22
C ALA A 659 -106.65 -11.12 41.83
N LEU A 660 -107.70 -10.89 41.03
CA LEU A 660 -108.96 -10.28 41.46
C LEU A 660 -109.91 -11.31 42.10
N PRO A 661 -110.70 -10.93 43.12
CA PRO A 661 -111.63 -11.84 43.79
C PRO A 661 -112.85 -12.17 42.92
N ALA A 662 -113.28 -13.44 42.94
CA ALA A 662 -114.44 -13.92 42.17
C ALA A 662 -115.78 -13.57 42.85
N PRO A 663 -116.85 -13.25 42.07
CA PRO A 663 -118.16 -12.90 42.62
C PRO A 663 -118.97 -14.14 43.07
N THR A 664 -119.70 -14.00 44.19
CA THR A 664 -120.65 -14.99 44.70
C THR A 664 -122.05 -14.88 44.05
N PRO A 665 -122.79 -16.00 43.90
CA PRO A 665 -124.00 -16.04 43.07
C PRO A 665 -125.28 -15.57 43.79
N THR A 666 -126.07 -14.72 43.13
CA THR A 666 -127.38 -14.25 43.60
C THR A 666 -128.55 -14.84 42.80
N LEU A 667 -129.49 -15.42 43.55
CA LEU A 667 -130.88 -15.81 43.22
C LEU A 667 -131.39 -15.62 41.77
N ALA A 668 -131.75 -16.74 41.12
CA ALA A 668 -132.45 -16.74 39.84
C ALA A 668 -133.92 -16.26 39.95
N PRO A 669 -134.45 -15.53 38.95
CA PRO A 669 -135.83 -15.04 38.94
C PRO A 669 -136.86 -16.15 38.65
N VAL A 670 -138.04 -16.03 39.25
CA VAL A 670 -139.15 -16.99 39.11
C VAL A 670 -139.86 -16.85 37.75
N PRO A 671 -140.07 -17.93 36.97
CA PRO A 671 -140.71 -17.86 35.66
C PRO A 671 -142.23 -17.69 35.76
N SER A 672 -142.77 -16.58 35.26
CA SER A 672 -144.21 -16.41 35.04
C SER A 672 -144.68 -17.11 33.75
N ARG A 673 -145.96 -17.50 33.70
CA ARG A 673 -146.61 -18.03 32.49
C ARG A 673 -147.87 -17.22 32.20
N HIS A 674 -148.00 -16.75 30.96
CA HIS A 674 -149.17 -16.03 30.46
C HIS A 674 -149.84 -16.86 29.36
N LEU A 675 -151.18 -16.86 29.31
CA LEU A 675 -151.96 -17.67 28.38
C LEU A 675 -152.58 -16.78 27.29
N CYS A 676 -152.07 -16.86 26.07
CA CYS A 676 -152.48 -15.99 24.96
C CYS A 676 -153.37 -16.74 23.96
N THR A 677 -154.61 -16.28 23.75
CA THR A 677 -155.57 -16.89 22.80
C THR A 677 -155.86 -15.99 21.60
N PRO A 678 -155.85 -16.47 20.33
CA PRO A 678 -155.84 -15.60 19.14
C PRO A 678 -157.23 -15.06 18.72
N ARG A 679 -157.98 -14.44 19.66
CA ARG A 679 -159.36 -13.96 19.42
C ARG A 679 -159.68 -12.57 20.02
N GLN A 680 -158.67 -11.77 20.34
CA GLN A 680 -158.85 -10.38 20.78
C GLN A 680 -157.75 -9.50 20.17
N ASP A 681 -158.12 -8.37 19.56
CA ASP A 681 -157.20 -7.47 18.84
C ASP A 681 -156.42 -6.53 19.76
N HIS A 682 -156.06 -6.98 20.96
CA HIS A 682 -155.39 -6.20 22.00
C HIS A 682 -154.15 -6.95 22.52
N GLY A 683 -152.99 -6.30 22.44
CA GLY A 683 -151.70 -6.90 22.80
C GLY A 683 -151.51 -7.08 24.31
N VAL A 684 -150.68 -8.06 24.70
CA VAL A 684 -150.45 -8.43 26.11
C VAL A 684 -149.37 -7.55 26.71
N VAL A 685 -149.69 -6.83 27.79
CA VAL A 685 -148.73 -6.01 28.55
C VAL A 685 -147.96 -6.88 29.54
N VAL A 686 -146.63 -6.70 29.62
CA VAL A 686 -145.74 -7.32 30.62
C VAL A 686 -144.87 -6.22 31.25
N SER A 687 -144.52 -6.37 32.53
CA SER A 687 -143.69 -5.44 33.30
C SER A 687 -142.41 -6.11 33.80
N GLY A 688 -141.28 -5.42 33.71
CA GLY A 688 -140.00 -5.84 34.33
C GLY A 688 -139.95 -5.60 35.84
N PRO A 689 -138.85 -6.02 36.51
CA PRO A 689 -138.52 -5.58 37.86
C PRO A 689 -138.34 -4.05 37.91
N ARG A 690 -138.47 -3.44 39.09
CA ARG A 690 -138.51 -1.98 39.25
C ARG A 690 -137.20 -1.33 39.67
N GLU A 691 -136.28 -2.09 40.25
CA GLU A 691 -135.06 -1.60 40.90
C GLU A 691 -133.88 -2.49 40.52
N ASP A 692 -132.71 -1.85 40.43
CA ASP A 692 -131.41 -2.46 40.13
C ASP A 692 -130.54 -2.31 41.38
N PRO A 693 -130.05 -3.41 42.01
CA PRO A 693 -129.30 -3.34 43.25
C PRO A 693 -127.90 -2.74 43.11
N ASP A 694 -127.34 -2.67 41.90
CA ASP A 694 -125.96 -2.21 41.66
C ASP A 694 -125.87 -0.68 41.43
N GLN A 695 -126.99 0.06 41.43
CA GLN A 695 -127.01 1.52 41.35
C GLN A 695 -127.80 2.19 42.47
N ALA A 696 -127.08 2.89 43.35
CA ALA A 696 -127.63 3.74 44.40
C ALA A 696 -128.22 5.07 43.86
N GLY A 697 -129.24 5.00 42.99
CA GLY A 697 -130.05 6.16 42.61
C GLY A 697 -130.63 6.20 41.20
N GLY A 698 -131.70 5.45 40.94
CA GLY A 698 -132.73 5.83 39.96
C GLY A 698 -132.56 5.37 38.50
N HIS A 699 -133.35 4.35 38.14
CA HIS A 699 -133.81 4.05 36.76
C HIS A 699 -132.75 3.83 35.67
N GLY A 700 -131.96 2.75 35.80
CA GLY A 700 -131.31 2.12 34.65
C GLY A 700 -132.34 1.56 33.63
N PRO A 701 -132.08 1.62 32.30
CA PRO A 701 -133.01 1.15 31.28
C PRO A 701 -132.87 -0.36 31.01
N PHE A 702 -133.86 -1.17 31.42
CA PHE A 702 -133.86 -2.60 31.12
C PHE A 702 -134.05 -2.89 29.61
N SER A 703 -133.12 -3.65 29.02
CA SER A 703 -133.20 -4.12 27.63
C SER A 703 -134.00 -5.42 27.53
N PHE A 704 -135.13 -5.41 26.83
CA PHE A 704 -135.99 -6.58 26.64
C PHE A 704 -135.83 -7.20 25.25
N ALA A 705 -135.62 -8.53 25.18
CA ALA A 705 -135.51 -9.28 23.94
C ALA A 705 -136.45 -10.50 23.92
N LEU A 706 -136.90 -10.90 22.73
CA LEU A 706 -137.55 -12.20 22.53
C LEU A 706 -136.48 -13.29 22.44
N GLY A 707 -136.65 -14.37 23.21
CA GLY A 707 -135.73 -15.51 23.19
C GLY A 707 -135.53 -16.12 21.79
N PRO A 708 -134.44 -16.89 21.57
CA PRO A 708 -133.93 -17.26 20.24
C PRO A 708 -134.77 -18.30 19.48
N ASN A 709 -136.05 -18.50 19.84
CA ASN A 709 -136.96 -19.35 19.10
C ASN A 709 -137.52 -18.57 17.89
N PRO A 710 -137.18 -18.95 16.63
CA PRO A 710 -137.57 -18.17 15.45
C PRO A 710 -139.07 -18.18 15.20
N THR A 711 -139.83 -19.17 15.70
CA THR A 711 -141.29 -19.18 15.60
C THR A 711 -141.91 -18.08 16.45
N VAL A 712 -141.35 -17.81 17.64
CA VAL A 712 -141.80 -16.73 18.52
C VAL A 712 -141.47 -15.36 17.92
N GLN A 713 -140.26 -15.20 17.36
CA GLN A 713 -139.83 -13.95 16.73
C GLN A 713 -140.56 -13.66 15.39
N ARG A 714 -141.09 -14.68 14.71
CA ARG A 714 -141.92 -14.53 13.51
C ARG A 714 -143.36 -14.12 13.84
N ASP A 715 -143.97 -14.81 14.81
CA ASP A 715 -145.41 -14.70 15.07
C ASP A 715 -145.77 -13.57 16.05
N TRP A 716 -144.79 -13.10 16.85
CA TRP A 716 -144.96 -12.03 17.83
C TRP A 716 -143.94 -10.90 17.65
N ARG A 717 -144.40 -9.66 17.81
CA ARG A 717 -143.53 -8.48 17.95
C ARG A 717 -143.66 -7.88 19.35
N LEU A 718 -142.51 -7.52 19.91
CA LEU A 718 -142.37 -6.90 21.23
C LEU A 718 -142.17 -5.38 21.03
N ARG A 719 -143.04 -4.56 21.61
CA ARG A 719 -142.95 -3.09 21.60
C ARG A 719 -142.77 -2.57 23.02
N ALA A 720 -141.62 -1.98 23.30
CA ALA A 720 -141.42 -1.22 24.54
C ALA A 720 -142.38 -0.02 24.58
N LEU A 721 -143.01 0.21 25.73
CA LEU A 721 -143.82 1.41 26.01
C LEU A 721 -142.98 2.50 26.69
N ASN A 722 -142.21 2.08 27.69
CA ASN A 722 -141.20 2.83 28.45
C ASN A 722 -140.31 1.78 29.16
N GLY A 723 -139.16 2.15 29.72
CA GLY A 723 -138.12 1.21 30.22
C GLY A 723 -138.47 0.21 31.33
N ILE A 724 -139.74 0.09 31.72
CA ILE A 724 -140.28 -0.87 32.71
C ILE A 724 -141.42 -1.73 32.11
N PHE A 725 -141.99 -1.36 30.96
CA PHE A 725 -143.20 -1.95 30.39
C PHE A 725 -143.10 -2.24 28.88
N LEU A 726 -143.63 -3.38 28.46
CA LEU A 726 -143.64 -3.87 27.07
C LEU A 726 -145.01 -4.45 26.68
N ILE A 727 -145.32 -4.42 25.39
CA ILE A 727 -146.48 -5.09 24.77
C ILE A 727 -146.00 -6.18 23.80
N LEU A 728 -146.65 -7.35 23.82
CA LEU A 728 -146.58 -8.35 22.75
C LEU A 728 -147.80 -8.25 21.80
N ILE A 729 -147.54 -8.26 20.49
CA ILE A 729 -148.54 -8.16 19.40
C ILE A 729 -148.38 -9.36 18.46
N PHE A 730 -149.47 -10.03 18.08
CA PHE A 730 -149.50 -11.15 17.14
C PHE A 730 -149.77 -10.68 15.70
N THR A 731 -149.13 -11.28 14.68
CA THR A 731 -149.19 -10.74 13.30
C THR A 731 -149.35 -11.78 12.19
N HIS A 732 -150.56 -11.94 11.63
CA HIS A 732 -150.75 -12.42 10.24
C HIS A 732 -152.19 -12.19 9.71
N LEU A 733 -152.34 -11.57 8.52
CA LEU A 733 -153.62 -11.50 7.80
C LEU A 733 -153.42 -11.21 6.30
N THR A 734 -153.85 -12.14 5.42
CA THR A 734 -154.02 -12.02 3.94
C THR A 734 -152.82 -11.66 3.03
N LEU A 735 -152.79 -11.99 1.72
CA LEU A 735 -153.03 -13.28 1.02
C LEU A 735 -152.59 -13.20 -0.47
N ALA A 736 -152.12 -14.33 -1.01
CA ALA A 736 -152.31 -14.80 -2.41
C ALA A 736 -151.42 -14.32 -3.62
N ARG A 737 -150.93 -15.34 -4.34
CA ARG A 737 -150.86 -15.54 -5.83
C ARG A 737 -149.70 -15.00 -6.70
N LYS A 738 -148.85 -15.98 -7.09
CA LYS A 738 -148.69 -16.52 -8.47
C LYS A 738 -147.98 -15.67 -9.57
N LYS A 739 -146.67 -15.95 -9.71
CA LYS A 739 -145.92 -16.34 -10.93
C LYS A 739 -145.59 -15.29 -12.03
N ASP A 740 -144.35 -15.44 -12.52
CA ASP A 740 -143.71 -14.92 -13.75
C ASP A 740 -143.07 -13.52 -13.73
N LEU A 741 -141.81 -13.51 -14.22
CA LEU A 741 -140.86 -12.45 -14.59
C LEU A 741 -140.23 -11.50 -13.54
N ASP A 742 -138.97 -11.19 -13.86
CA ASP A 742 -138.05 -10.11 -13.46
C ASP A 742 -137.64 -9.85 -11.99
N GLN A 743 -136.33 -10.09 -11.77
CA GLN A 743 -135.41 -9.37 -10.86
C GLN A 743 -135.54 -9.59 -9.33
N PRO A 744 -134.47 -9.29 -8.52
CA PRO A 744 -133.88 -10.36 -7.70
C PRO A 744 -133.59 -9.99 -6.21
N VAL A 745 -132.67 -10.75 -5.60
CA VAL A 745 -131.91 -10.53 -4.33
C VAL A 745 -132.46 -11.23 -3.06
N ASP A 746 -131.57 -12.04 -2.46
CA ASP A 746 -131.39 -12.56 -1.08
C ASP A 746 -132.62 -12.92 -0.20
N SER A 747 -132.64 -14.06 0.50
CA SER A 747 -131.59 -14.50 1.43
C SER A 747 -131.84 -15.92 2.02
N VAL A 748 -130.75 -16.60 2.43
CA VAL A 748 -130.57 -17.37 3.72
C VAL A 748 -131.64 -18.43 4.10
N PRO A 749 -131.27 -19.72 4.37
CA PRO A 749 -130.41 -20.01 5.53
C PRO A 749 -129.42 -21.20 5.45
N LEU A 750 -128.42 -21.15 6.35
CA LEU A 750 -127.66 -22.32 6.78
C LEU A 750 -128.56 -23.33 7.53
N LYS A 751 -128.08 -24.58 7.65
CA LYS A 751 -128.59 -25.53 8.64
C LYS A 751 -127.43 -26.13 9.43
N VAL A 752 -127.60 -26.20 10.75
CA VAL A 752 -126.60 -26.74 11.71
C VAL A 752 -127.08 -28.09 12.25
N ALA A 753 -126.18 -29.06 12.28
CA ALA A 753 -126.08 -30.24 13.17
C ALA A 753 -124.86 -31.06 12.70
N VAL A 754 -124.11 -31.75 13.56
CA VAL A 754 -124.32 -32.00 15.00
C VAL A 754 -123.44 -31.09 15.84
#